data_AF-A0AAU6S422-F1
#
_entry.id   AF-A0AAU6S422-F1
#
_cell.length_a   1.000
_cell.length_b   1.000
_cell.length_c   1.000
_cell.angle_alpha   90.00
_cell.angle_beta   90.00
_cell.angle_gamma   90.00
#
_symmetry.space_group_name_H-M   'P 1'
#
loop_
_entity.id
_entity.type
_entity.pdbx_description
1 polymer ?
#
loop_
_entity_poly.entity_id
_entity_poly.type
_entity_poly.pdbx_seq_one_letter_code
_entity_poly.pdbx_strand_id
1 'polypeptide(L)'
;MLSACGEGNDDNTQPAPSDKPPVVVPPDTSEPLTPLEPSTPIKPSEPLTPLEPSTPIKPSEPLTPLEPSAPIKPSEPLTPLEPSTPIKPSEPLTPLEPSAPIKPSEPLTPLEPSTPIKPSEPLTPLEPSTPIKPSEPLTPLEPSTPIKYPEPQKDRADYYQLGFFDYDGAGETREIRSDLLGSFQAMIQFGQNHTVDPQGNEAKNMPRLTAEKEALLLVTPTLEMGAVNQLVAEIYQDGLLLRRVNLDDPTQIPPSDQNNSDDRPRVAYSKRAWSTKLNWNEVQSGLKIRIVDEQNRSGELLENKIDFAAPGELVLTNIRLGLLSPVTVNNNGHYMLLQPEKAGADYFQTIPAAKMTVAKYDDVVLDRVMVANGTIYDTASGSSSDGSVYRGDMRENTGKSTFGVGINLANWGITSASMLSQEQPQLTQNVNAHHARGKYANGTFNHGLSGGNGMLTLIDSVGNEFSHEIGHHYGLGHYPGKVGDKKFWSEHHADSGWGYMPLRNRMRGNFEWWRKDIGAGTEDSPTFLGQYSYGRDAMSGGSNNSDISRYTHYTGYSTKTKIQPALDRYMFASDSPTGYKKWDAERQRMQIAQPKVPRSNNVWYNSADGNYLRPRLQGVPVYTILGGYDPVTQKGIIYPAARGNWGNVFDLPAANTSADVASCWLTVTYSNNMVNNIALAPHRMKGNSNANKFHVNLAISENPNKVDLYCKKANEAQVLLSSTAIGPYSDPIKPAVTFGKEHGFSALRKIELPLLEQQLIDQSANSTINLDAEGELIYHSYKDDRDALSQALSPLAFQVLERYEQQQQTMHRLNRWVDVYRDDLIDGGPEVITAFHKFVNELELQDDQPLANVSPLMNGNNCLKVETLEDGKLNAFISGPSACTGDDSEQWIQDSKGRIHNKMAPDQCLMPQGGNVINLAPCDDQASSQVWQMDVSANAIKQGNQCFDLENGYMSNNRARLIRYSCTGGGNQRWTMLTQNSSLILSSAGKNLPLIVDSMQKQAVTTDTMQMQLASANSNHQQPSTLAKVSNAISTWFYSLIS
;
A
#
# COMPACT_ATOMS: atom_id res chain seq x y z
N MET A 1 -17.99 -9.98 32.33
CA MET A 1 -17.51 -8.58 32.37
C MET A 1 -16.80 -8.31 31.06
N LEU A 2 -17.54 -7.75 30.11
CA LEU A 2 -17.05 -7.22 28.83
C LEU A 2 -17.70 -5.84 28.73
N SER A 3 -16.90 -4.80 28.79
CA SER A 3 -17.29 -3.41 28.57
C SER A 3 -16.13 -2.72 27.88
N ALA A 4 -16.45 -1.73 27.04
CA ALA A 4 -15.60 -0.88 26.22
C ALA A 4 -15.24 -1.41 24.82
N CYS A 5 -16.21 -1.27 23.90
CA CYS A 5 -15.99 -0.57 22.63
C CYS A 5 -17.12 0.48 22.53
N GLY A 6 -16.75 1.75 22.47
CA GLY A 6 -17.66 2.89 22.57
C GLY A 6 -18.57 3.06 21.36
N GLU A 7 -19.79 3.49 21.64
CA GLU A 7 -20.76 4.01 20.70
C GLU A 7 -20.27 5.36 20.15
N GLY A 8 -20.27 5.51 18.82
CA GLY A 8 -20.18 6.80 18.15
C GLY A 8 -21.58 7.38 17.97
N ASN A 9 -21.77 8.61 18.46
CA ASN A 9 -22.99 9.41 18.34
C ASN A 9 -23.29 9.76 16.88
N ASP A 10 -24.47 9.36 16.41
CA ASP A 10 -25.15 10.02 15.30
C ASP A 10 -26.31 10.86 15.86
N ASP A 11 -26.12 12.19 15.86
CA ASP A 11 -27.19 13.15 16.11
C ASP A 11 -27.22 14.16 14.95
N ASN A 12 -28.20 14.04 14.04
CA ASN A 12 -29.06 15.15 13.62
C ASN A 12 -30.12 14.70 12.58
N THR A 13 -31.39 14.66 12.99
CA THR A 13 -32.51 15.08 12.13
C THR A 13 -33.53 15.82 12.98
N GLN A 14 -33.74 17.10 12.65
CA GLN A 14 -34.63 18.07 13.31
C GLN A 14 -36.10 17.95 12.80
N PRO A 15 -37.10 18.70 13.33
CA PRO A 15 -38.23 18.14 14.09
C PRO A 15 -39.64 18.41 13.50
N ALA A 16 -40.67 17.77 14.11
CA ALA A 16 -42.05 18.26 14.40
C ALA A 16 -43.12 17.15 14.23
N PRO A 17 -44.34 17.30 14.79
CA PRO A 17 -44.75 17.79 16.11
C PRO A 17 -45.61 16.75 16.87
N SER A 18 -46.03 17.15 18.07
CA SER A 18 -46.87 16.43 19.04
C SER A 18 -48.08 15.67 18.48
N ASP A 19 -48.32 14.46 19.00
CA ASP A 19 -49.64 14.04 19.46
C ASP A 19 -49.54 12.90 20.49
N LYS A 20 -50.24 13.08 21.62
CA LYS A 20 -50.37 12.16 22.76
C LYS A 20 -51.64 11.33 22.55
N PRO A 21 -51.64 9.98 22.66
CA PRO A 21 -52.31 9.30 23.81
C PRO A 21 -51.81 7.84 24.06
N PRO A 22 -52.41 7.06 24.99
CA PRO A 22 -52.77 7.32 26.38
C PRO A 22 -52.04 6.37 27.36
N VAL A 23 -52.16 6.68 28.65
CA VAL A 23 -51.69 5.86 29.78
C VAL A 23 -52.55 4.60 29.93
N VAL A 24 -51.91 3.42 30.04
CA VAL A 24 -52.52 2.20 30.58
C VAL A 24 -51.65 1.70 31.73
N VAL A 25 -52.30 1.53 32.88
CA VAL A 25 -51.77 1.12 34.18
C VAL A 25 -51.40 -0.38 34.15
N PRO A 26 -50.24 -0.83 34.68
CA PRO A 26 -49.95 -2.24 34.87
C PRO A 26 -50.65 -2.78 36.13
N PRO A 27 -51.19 -4.01 36.14
CA PRO A 27 -51.72 -4.62 37.34
C PRO A 27 -50.60 -5.15 38.25
N ASP A 28 -51.01 -5.28 39.51
CA ASP A 28 -50.29 -5.41 40.75
C ASP A 28 -49.53 -6.74 40.95
N THR A 29 -48.58 -6.64 41.87
CA THR A 29 -47.69 -7.59 42.56
C THR A 29 -48.02 -9.10 42.58
N SER A 30 -46.97 -9.91 42.40
CA SER A 30 -46.77 -11.17 43.14
C SER A 30 -45.36 -11.18 43.76
N GLU A 31 -45.27 -11.76 44.96
CA GLU A 31 -44.20 -11.65 45.96
C GLU A 31 -42.78 -12.06 45.50
N PRO A 32 -41.72 -11.48 46.10
CA PRO A 32 -40.35 -11.89 45.84
C PRO A 32 -40.05 -13.23 46.52
N LEU A 33 -39.64 -14.24 45.72
CA LEU A 33 -39.04 -15.46 46.26
C LEU A 33 -37.68 -15.12 46.91
N THR A 34 -37.51 -15.58 48.14
CA THR A 34 -36.28 -15.48 48.92
C THR A 34 -35.11 -16.18 48.19
N PRO A 35 -33.91 -15.56 48.14
CA PRO A 35 -32.72 -16.22 47.59
C PRO A 35 -32.35 -17.45 48.43
N LEU A 36 -32.15 -18.60 47.77
CA LEU A 36 -31.50 -19.76 48.37
C LEU A 36 -30.06 -19.41 48.77
N GLU A 37 -29.67 -19.73 50.00
CA GLU A 37 -28.31 -19.53 50.51
C GLU A 37 -27.28 -20.26 49.62
N PRO A 38 -26.14 -19.63 49.30
CA PRO A 38 -25.09 -20.25 48.51
C PRO A 38 -24.47 -21.40 49.31
N SER A 39 -24.37 -22.57 48.67
CA SER A 39 -23.67 -23.74 49.22
C SER A 39 -22.22 -23.38 49.53
N THR A 40 -21.76 -23.77 50.71
CA THR A 40 -20.36 -23.59 51.15
C THR A 40 -19.38 -24.18 50.13
N PRO A 41 -18.30 -23.46 49.75
CA PRO A 41 -17.32 -23.96 48.79
C PRO A 41 -16.60 -25.20 49.35
N ILE A 42 -16.54 -26.25 48.54
CA ILE A 42 -15.76 -27.45 48.85
C ILE A 42 -14.27 -27.06 48.87
N LYS A 43 -13.60 -27.36 49.99
CA LYS A 43 -12.17 -27.12 50.19
C LYS A 43 -11.37 -27.81 49.07
N PRO A 44 -10.47 -27.11 48.35
CA PRO A 44 -9.60 -27.75 47.37
C PRO A 44 -8.76 -28.84 48.03
N SER A 45 -8.71 -30.02 47.41
CA SER A 45 -7.78 -31.08 47.78
C SER A 45 -6.34 -30.58 47.63
N GLU A 46 -5.49 -30.90 48.61
CA GLU A 46 -4.08 -30.51 48.64
C GLU A 46 -3.35 -30.99 47.36
N PRO A 47 -2.44 -30.18 46.79
CA PRO A 47 -1.67 -30.58 45.64
C PRO A 47 -0.75 -31.75 46.01
N LEU A 48 -0.74 -32.81 45.21
CA LEU A 48 0.27 -33.85 45.32
C LEU A 48 1.66 -33.23 45.12
N THR A 49 2.57 -33.52 46.06
CA THR A 49 3.98 -33.14 45.98
C THR A 49 4.58 -33.63 44.65
N PRO A 50 5.26 -32.77 43.88
CA PRO A 50 5.97 -33.17 42.67
C PRO A 50 7.00 -34.25 43.01
N LEU A 51 7.04 -35.34 42.25
CA LEU A 51 8.16 -36.28 42.32
C LEU A 51 9.45 -35.55 41.94
N GLU A 52 10.51 -35.78 42.70
CA GLU A 52 11.84 -35.22 42.42
C GLU A 52 12.29 -35.59 41.00
N PRO A 53 12.84 -34.63 40.24
CA PRO A 53 13.36 -34.89 38.91
C PRO A 53 14.52 -35.88 38.99
N SER A 54 14.45 -36.94 38.19
CA SER A 54 15.53 -37.90 38.03
C SER A 54 16.81 -37.18 37.65
N THR A 55 17.92 -37.51 38.32
CA THR A 55 19.25 -36.95 38.02
C THR A 55 19.58 -37.12 36.54
N PRO A 56 20.12 -36.08 35.85
CA PRO A 56 20.50 -36.18 34.45
C PRO A 56 21.52 -37.29 34.24
N ILE A 57 21.26 -38.18 33.28
CA ILE A 57 22.26 -39.15 32.83
C ILE A 57 23.40 -38.35 32.19
N LYS A 58 24.62 -38.56 32.68
CA LYS A 58 25.84 -37.92 32.16
C LYS A 58 25.95 -38.20 30.65
N PRO A 59 26.16 -37.18 29.79
CA PRO A 59 26.38 -37.39 28.38
C PRO A 59 27.59 -38.31 28.18
N SER A 60 27.42 -39.35 27.36
CA SER A 60 28.52 -40.18 26.88
C SER A 60 29.54 -39.31 26.12
N GLU A 61 30.83 -39.52 26.38
CA GLU A 61 31.92 -38.80 25.73
C GLU A 61 31.80 -38.89 24.20
N PRO A 62 32.03 -37.77 23.47
CA PRO A 62 31.98 -37.77 22.01
C PRO A 62 33.09 -38.66 21.47
N LEU A 63 32.72 -39.62 20.61
CA LEU A 63 33.68 -40.42 19.87
C LEU A 63 34.55 -39.50 19.01
N THR A 64 35.87 -39.71 19.07
CA THR A 64 36.85 -39.03 18.22
C THR A 64 36.48 -39.18 16.75
N PRO A 65 36.45 -38.09 15.96
CA PRO A 65 36.18 -38.17 14.52
C PRO A 65 37.21 -39.07 13.84
N LEU A 66 36.75 -40.06 13.07
CA LEU A 66 37.60 -40.83 12.17
C LEU A 66 38.16 -39.90 11.10
N GLU A 67 39.47 -40.01 10.81
CA GLU A 67 40.11 -39.25 9.75
C GLU A 67 39.40 -39.47 8.40
N PRO A 68 39.17 -38.41 7.62
CA PRO A 68 38.53 -38.53 6.31
C PRO A 68 39.42 -39.36 5.38
N SER A 69 38.84 -40.40 4.79
CA SER A 69 39.50 -41.22 3.77
C SER A 69 39.86 -40.37 2.55
N ALA A 70 41.03 -40.62 1.98
CA ALA A 70 41.54 -39.91 0.81
C ALA A 70 40.53 -39.94 -0.37
N PRO A 71 40.43 -38.87 -1.16
CA PRO A 71 39.44 -38.79 -2.24
C PRO A 71 39.70 -39.87 -3.30
N ILE A 72 38.64 -40.64 -3.62
CA ILE A 72 38.65 -41.58 -4.73
C ILE A 72 38.67 -40.77 -6.03
N LYS A 73 39.64 -41.09 -6.91
CA LYS A 73 39.81 -40.46 -8.22
C LYS A 73 38.54 -40.68 -9.07
N PRO A 74 37.97 -39.65 -9.73
CA PRO A 74 36.78 -39.82 -10.56
C PRO A 74 37.04 -40.81 -11.69
N SER A 75 36.15 -41.77 -11.88
CA SER A 75 36.12 -42.63 -13.06
C SER A 75 35.77 -41.82 -14.30
N GLU A 76 36.42 -42.13 -15.43
CA GLU A 76 36.16 -41.50 -16.72
C GLU A 76 34.67 -41.64 -17.13
N PRO A 77 34.08 -40.59 -17.73
CA PRO A 77 32.69 -40.62 -18.15
C PRO A 77 32.48 -41.60 -19.30
N LEU A 78 31.47 -42.46 -19.17
CA LEU A 78 31.03 -43.35 -20.25
C LEU A 78 30.47 -42.51 -21.41
N THR A 79 30.86 -42.88 -22.63
CA THR A 79 30.35 -42.32 -23.88
C THR A 79 28.82 -42.50 -24.00
N PRO A 80 28.06 -41.47 -24.40
CA PRO A 80 26.61 -41.58 -24.58
C PRO A 80 26.25 -42.59 -25.66
N LEU A 81 25.25 -43.43 -25.42
CA LEU A 81 24.62 -44.23 -26.47
C LEU A 81 23.83 -43.32 -27.43
N GLU A 82 23.91 -43.63 -28.73
CA GLU A 82 23.16 -42.91 -29.77
C GLU A 82 21.64 -43.06 -29.58
N PRO A 83 20.87 -41.98 -29.85
CA PRO A 83 19.42 -42.00 -29.76
C PRO A 83 18.80 -42.84 -30.88
N SER A 84 17.88 -43.73 -30.51
CA SER A 84 17.04 -44.50 -31.44
C SER A 84 16.15 -43.58 -32.28
N THR A 85 16.03 -43.92 -33.57
CA THR A 85 15.29 -43.17 -34.60
C THR A 85 13.79 -43.00 -34.28
N PRO A 86 13.18 -41.82 -34.54
CA PRO A 86 11.76 -41.57 -34.29
C PRO A 86 10.84 -42.37 -35.24
N ILE A 87 9.71 -42.84 -34.71
CA ILE A 87 8.61 -43.43 -35.50
C ILE A 87 7.87 -42.31 -36.25
N LYS A 88 7.61 -42.51 -37.55
CA LYS A 88 6.94 -41.56 -38.45
C LYS A 88 5.47 -41.32 -38.05
N PRO A 89 4.99 -40.07 -37.92
CA PRO A 89 3.58 -39.76 -37.70
C PRO A 89 2.70 -40.08 -38.92
N SER A 90 1.45 -40.48 -38.68
CA SER A 90 0.39 -40.65 -39.69
C SER A 90 -0.05 -39.33 -40.31
N GLU A 91 -0.41 -39.36 -41.60
CA GLU A 91 -0.78 -38.19 -42.41
C GLU A 91 -2.05 -37.47 -41.92
N PRO A 92 -2.08 -36.12 -41.91
CA PRO A 92 -3.28 -35.35 -41.60
C PRO A 92 -4.26 -35.26 -42.78
N LEU A 93 -5.56 -35.23 -42.47
CA LEU A 93 -6.63 -34.95 -43.44
C LEU A 93 -6.54 -33.51 -43.98
N THR A 94 -6.83 -33.35 -45.27
CA THR A 94 -6.81 -32.07 -46.02
C THR A 94 -7.88 -31.07 -45.52
N PRO A 95 -7.50 -29.81 -45.22
CA PRO A 95 -8.44 -28.72 -44.93
C PRO A 95 -9.21 -28.23 -46.16
N LEU A 96 -10.46 -27.77 -45.96
CA LEU A 96 -11.27 -27.06 -46.95
C LEU A 96 -10.68 -25.68 -47.30
N GLU A 97 -10.79 -25.27 -48.56
CA GLU A 97 -10.29 -23.99 -49.08
C GLU A 97 -11.00 -22.75 -48.48
N PRO A 98 -10.26 -21.70 -48.11
CA PRO A 98 -10.81 -20.41 -47.68
C PRO A 98 -11.20 -19.50 -48.86
N SER A 99 -12.28 -18.73 -48.68
CA SER A 99 -12.78 -17.70 -49.60
C SER A 99 -11.76 -16.61 -49.92
N ALA A 100 -11.79 -16.09 -51.14
CA ALA A 100 -10.83 -15.13 -51.70
C ALA A 100 -10.78 -13.78 -50.94
N PRO A 101 -9.58 -13.18 -50.75
CA PRO A 101 -9.39 -11.90 -50.07
C PRO A 101 -9.72 -10.68 -50.96
N ILE A 102 -10.20 -9.61 -50.32
CA ILE A 102 -10.41 -8.28 -50.92
C ILE A 102 -9.06 -7.65 -51.27
N LYS A 103 -8.99 -7.03 -52.46
CA LYS A 103 -7.78 -6.44 -53.05
C LYS A 103 -7.29 -5.20 -52.26
N PRO A 104 -6.00 -5.12 -51.86
CA PRO A 104 -5.41 -3.92 -51.25
C PRO A 104 -5.28 -2.75 -52.23
N SER A 105 -5.36 -1.52 -51.72
CA SER A 105 -5.00 -0.29 -52.45
C SER A 105 -3.49 -0.24 -52.73
N GLU A 106 -3.12 0.31 -53.90
CA GLU A 106 -1.74 0.36 -54.40
C GLU A 106 -0.78 1.15 -53.49
N PRO A 107 0.45 0.64 -53.26
CA PRO A 107 1.50 1.35 -52.54
C PRO A 107 2.17 2.43 -53.41
N LEU A 108 2.55 3.55 -52.79
CA LEU A 108 3.38 4.57 -53.43
C LEU A 108 4.77 4.01 -53.79
N THR A 109 5.27 4.40 -54.96
CA THR A 109 6.55 3.96 -55.51
C THR A 109 7.75 4.37 -54.64
N PRO A 110 8.69 3.47 -54.33
CA PRO A 110 9.95 3.80 -53.65
C PRO A 110 10.85 4.67 -54.54
N LEU A 111 11.55 5.64 -53.93
CA LEU A 111 12.68 6.33 -54.56
C LEU A 111 13.84 5.36 -54.81
N GLU A 112 14.49 5.48 -55.96
CA GLU A 112 15.62 4.63 -56.37
C GLU A 112 16.83 4.74 -55.43
N PRO A 113 17.54 3.63 -55.16
CA PRO A 113 18.75 3.62 -54.37
C PRO A 113 19.92 4.28 -55.13
N SER A 114 20.66 5.14 -54.42
CA SER A 114 21.91 5.70 -54.91
C SER A 114 22.94 4.60 -55.18
N THR A 115 23.66 4.73 -56.30
CA THR A 115 24.71 3.80 -56.72
C THR A 115 25.82 3.67 -55.68
N PRO A 116 26.38 2.47 -55.45
CA PRO A 116 27.48 2.29 -54.52
C PRO A 116 28.77 2.96 -55.03
N ILE A 117 29.41 3.75 -54.17
CA ILE A 117 30.71 4.36 -54.45
C ILE A 117 31.78 3.25 -54.44
N LYS A 118 32.55 3.17 -55.51
CA LYS A 118 33.68 2.24 -55.71
C LYS A 118 34.74 2.45 -54.62
N PRO A 119 35.34 1.39 -54.04
CA PRO A 119 36.45 1.54 -53.11
C PRO A 119 37.63 2.23 -53.81
N SER A 120 38.12 3.31 -53.19
CA SER A 120 39.36 3.99 -53.59
C SER A 120 40.57 3.09 -53.31
N GLU A 121 41.52 3.06 -54.25
CA GLU A 121 42.82 2.38 -54.10
C GLU A 121 43.58 2.87 -52.86
N PRO A 122 44.39 1.99 -52.21
CA PRO A 122 45.21 2.38 -51.08
C PRO A 122 46.27 3.39 -51.53
N LEU A 123 46.26 4.57 -50.89
CA LEU A 123 47.28 5.59 -51.09
C LEU A 123 48.63 5.09 -50.58
N THR A 124 49.67 5.35 -51.37
CA THR A 124 51.08 5.15 -51.01
C THR A 124 51.43 5.91 -49.73
N PRO A 125 52.30 5.36 -48.86
CA PRO A 125 52.73 6.05 -47.64
C PRO A 125 53.38 7.39 -47.99
N LEU A 126 52.84 8.48 -47.45
CA LEU A 126 53.45 9.80 -47.51
C LEU A 126 54.75 9.81 -46.70
N GLU A 127 55.80 10.42 -47.27
CA GLU A 127 57.04 10.70 -46.56
C GLU A 127 56.77 11.52 -45.28
N PRO A 128 57.57 11.30 -44.22
CA PRO A 128 57.38 11.98 -42.95
C PRO A 128 57.49 13.50 -43.13
N SER A 129 56.40 14.19 -42.83
CA SER A 129 56.33 15.65 -42.76
C SER A 129 57.33 16.18 -41.73
N THR A 130 57.95 17.30 -42.08
CA THR A 130 58.82 18.06 -41.19
C THR A 130 58.12 18.39 -39.87
N PRO A 131 58.85 18.43 -38.73
CA PRO A 131 58.25 18.66 -37.43
C PRO A 131 57.50 20.00 -37.41
N ILE A 132 56.21 19.96 -37.07
CA ILE A 132 55.43 21.16 -36.77
C ILE A 132 56.07 21.79 -35.53
N LYS A 133 56.46 23.07 -35.66
CA LYS A 133 56.96 23.89 -34.55
C LYS A 133 55.91 23.83 -33.43
N PRO A 134 56.29 23.55 -32.16
CA PRO A 134 55.33 23.49 -31.06
C PRO A 134 54.47 24.76 -31.04
N SER A 135 53.15 24.58 -31.10
CA SER A 135 52.21 25.64 -30.72
C SER A 135 52.59 26.13 -29.33
N GLU A 136 52.66 27.44 -29.15
CA GLU A 136 52.85 28.04 -27.82
C GLU A 136 51.86 27.38 -26.84
N PRO A 137 52.32 26.99 -25.64
CA PRO A 137 51.43 26.47 -24.63
C PRO A 137 50.34 27.52 -24.40
N LEU A 138 49.08 27.11 -24.52
CA LEU A 138 47.96 27.90 -24.00
C LEU A 138 48.34 28.28 -22.57
N THR A 139 48.40 29.57 -22.30
CA THR A 139 48.46 30.08 -20.93
C THR A 139 47.43 29.30 -20.12
N PRO A 140 47.82 28.69 -18.98
CA PRO A 140 46.86 28.08 -18.09
C PRO A 140 45.74 29.09 -17.85
N LEU A 141 44.49 28.69 -18.12
CA LEU A 141 43.34 29.44 -17.61
C LEU A 141 43.65 29.73 -16.14
N GLU A 142 43.66 31.02 -15.77
CA GLU A 142 43.75 31.39 -14.35
C GLU A 142 42.71 30.55 -13.61
N PRO A 143 43.07 29.90 -12.48
CA PRO A 143 42.09 29.16 -11.70
C PRO A 143 40.94 30.10 -11.42
N SER A 144 39.76 29.75 -11.96
CA SER A 144 38.53 30.50 -11.72
C SER A 144 38.44 30.75 -10.23
N THR A 145 38.27 32.01 -9.83
CA THR A 145 38.01 32.36 -8.44
C THR A 145 36.92 31.44 -7.89
N PRO A 146 37.09 30.85 -6.69
CA PRO A 146 36.06 30.00 -6.10
C PRO A 146 34.75 30.77 -6.05
N ILE A 147 33.72 30.28 -6.74
CA ILE A 147 32.36 30.83 -6.63
C ILE A 147 31.93 30.58 -5.18
N LYS A 148 31.61 31.64 -4.42
CA LYS A 148 31.24 31.52 -3.01
C LYS A 148 29.90 30.81 -2.80
N TYR A 149 28.97 30.97 -3.73
CA TYR A 149 27.62 30.40 -3.69
C TYR A 149 27.30 29.56 -4.95
N PRO A 150 27.97 28.42 -5.18
CA PRO A 150 27.65 27.54 -6.29
C PRO A 150 26.28 26.87 -6.08
N GLU A 151 25.67 26.36 -7.15
CA GLU A 151 24.47 25.52 -7.00
C GLU A 151 24.79 24.26 -6.17
N PRO A 152 24.13 24.06 -5.02
CA PRO A 152 24.41 22.91 -4.18
C PRO A 152 23.97 21.60 -4.87
N GLN A 153 24.79 20.56 -4.72
CA GLN A 153 24.49 19.23 -5.26
C GLN A 153 23.80 18.32 -4.24
N LYS A 154 23.81 18.69 -2.96
CA LYS A 154 23.26 17.92 -1.85
C LYS A 154 22.23 18.78 -1.09
N ASP A 155 21.11 18.15 -0.74
CA ASP A 155 20.09 18.79 0.07
C ASP A 155 20.57 18.94 1.53
N ARG A 156 20.05 19.95 2.23
CA ARG A 156 20.20 20.07 3.69
C ARG A 156 18.97 19.43 4.33
N ALA A 157 19.18 18.39 5.13
CA ALA A 157 18.09 17.75 5.87
C ALA A 157 17.34 18.79 6.72
N ASP A 158 16.01 18.69 6.75
CA ASP A 158 15.20 19.61 7.55
C ASP A 158 15.58 19.50 9.02
N TYR A 159 15.95 20.64 9.62
CA TYR A 159 16.35 20.71 11.01
C TYR A 159 15.22 20.27 11.95
N TYR A 160 13.98 20.62 11.61
CA TYR A 160 12.80 20.35 12.44
C TYR A 160 12.19 18.97 12.21
N GLN A 161 12.61 18.24 11.17
CA GLN A 161 12.13 16.88 10.91
C GLN A 161 12.80 15.88 11.84
N LEU A 162 12.02 14.94 12.37
CA LEU A 162 12.48 13.84 13.20
C LEU A 162 12.77 12.60 12.34
N GLY A 163 13.83 11.86 12.67
CA GLY A 163 14.10 10.54 12.09
C GLY A 163 13.66 9.44 13.05
N PHE A 164 12.62 8.69 12.72
CA PHE A 164 12.05 7.65 13.58
C PHE A 164 13.10 6.63 14.06
N PHE A 165 13.79 5.99 13.11
CA PHE A 165 14.78 4.95 13.37
C PHE A 165 16.14 5.53 13.79
N ASP A 166 16.26 6.85 13.89
CA ASP A 166 17.45 7.48 14.46
C ASP A 166 17.49 7.38 15.98
N TYR A 167 16.36 7.05 16.61
CA TYR A 167 16.24 6.85 18.05
C TYR A 167 15.86 5.40 18.39
N ASP A 168 16.26 4.96 19.58
CA ASP A 168 15.86 3.68 20.15
C ASP A 168 14.57 3.79 21.00
N GLY A 169 14.16 2.69 21.62
CA GLY A 169 12.96 2.67 22.48
C GLY A 169 13.07 3.51 23.75
N ALA A 170 14.27 3.91 24.16
CA ALA A 170 14.50 4.83 25.27
C ALA A 170 14.51 6.30 24.83
N GLY A 171 14.48 6.56 23.52
CA GLY A 171 14.59 7.91 22.94
C GLY A 171 16.04 8.37 22.78
N GLU A 172 17.02 7.48 22.94
CA GLU A 172 18.45 7.77 22.75
C GLU A 172 18.85 7.57 21.30
N THR A 173 19.99 8.16 20.89
CA THR A 173 20.48 7.98 19.52
C THR A 173 20.80 6.51 19.26
N ARG A 174 20.17 5.92 18.24
CA ARG A 174 20.33 4.52 17.89
C ARG A 174 21.73 4.25 17.34
N GLU A 175 22.42 3.30 17.98
CA GLU A 175 23.67 2.74 17.48
C GLU A 175 23.48 2.00 16.15
N ILE A 176 24.40 2.23 15.22
CA ILE A 176 24.38 1.62 13.89
C ILE A 176 25.26 0.38 13.89
N ARG A 177 24.65 -0.80 13.80
CA ARG A 177 25.37 -2.05 13.56
C ARG A 177 25.92 -2.08 12.13
N SER A 178 26.99 -2.82 11.89
CA SER A 178 27.44 -3.11 10.52
C SER A 178 27.02 -4.50 10.09
N ASP A 179 26.37 -4.57 8.92
CA ASP A 179 25.95 -5.82 8.28
C ASP A 179 26.87 -6.20 7.09
N LEU A 180 27.83 -5.34 6.74
CA LEU A 180 28.67 -5.46 5.54
C LEU A 180 30.08 -5.97 5.82
N LEU A 181 30.58 -6.84 4.94
CA LEU A 181 31.97 -7.27 4.91
C LEU A 181 32.78 -6.41 3.92
N GLY A 182 33.76 -5.66 4.40
CA GLY A 182 34.65 -4.85 3.56
C GLY A 182 35.13 -3.56 4.21
N SER A 183 35.69 -2.64 3.42
CA SER A 183 36.20 -1.34 3.87
C SER A 183 35.11 -0.29 4.09
N PHE A 184 33.90 -0.54 3.57
CA PHE A 184 32.71 0.27 3.85
C PHE A 184 31.81 -0.46 4.85
N GLN A 185 31.41 0.22 5.92
CA GLN A 185 30.63 -0.34 7.03
C GLN A 185 29.28 0.37 7.12
N ALA A 186 28.19 -0.40 7.13
CA ALA A 186 26.84 0.15 7.16
C ALA A 186 25.84 -0.88 7.70
N MET A 187 24.78 -0.39 8.32
CA MET A 187 23.56 -1.17 8.58
C MET A 187 22.76 -1.29 7.29
N ILE A 188 22.27 -2.50 7.02
CA ILE A 188 21.33 -2.77 5.95
C ILE A 188 19.96 -3.08 6.55
N GLN A 189 18.91 -2.56 5.96
CA GLN A 189 17.54 -2.96 6.22
C GLN A 189 16.75 -3.08 4.92
N PHE A 190 15.67 -3.86 4.95
CA PHE A 190 14.73 -4.01 3.84
C PHE A 190 13.33 -3.57 4.27
N GLY A 191 12.71 -2.65 3.53
CA GLY A 191 11.33 -2.22 3.74
C GLY A 191 10.36 -2.98 2.84
N GLN A 192 9.48 -3.80 3.43
CA GLN A 192 8.30 -4.38 2.77
C GLN A 192 7.04 -3.97 3.54
N ASN A 193 6.22 -4.90 4.02
CA ASN A 193 5.16 -4.58 4.97
C ASN A 193 5.70 -4.16 6.36
N HIS A 194 6.97 -4.45 6.64
CA HIS A 194 7.75 -3.93 7.76
C HIS A 194 9.19 -3.68 7.30
N THR A 195 9.92 -2.79 7.98
CA THR A 195 11.37 -2.68 7.89
C THR A 195 11.99 -3.79 8.73
N VAL A 196 12.83 -4.59 8.09
CA VAL A 196 13.44 -5.79 8.66
C VAL A 196 14.94 -5.80 8.40
N ASP A 197 15.67 -6.47 9.28
CA ASP A 197 17.10 -6.70 9.10
C ASP A 197 17.35 -7.81 8.06
N PRO A 198 18.57 -7.97 7.52
CA PRO A 198 18.87 -9.06 6.60
C PRO A 198 18.66 -10.44 7.24
N GLN A 199 18.98 -10.58 8.53
CA GLN A 199 18.89 -11.85 9.26
C GLN A 199 18.57 -11.63 10.75
N GLY A 200 18.10 -12.67 11.43
CA GLY A 200 17.88 -12.66 12.88
C GLY A 200 16.60 -11.96 13.36
N ASN A 201 15.70 -11.61 12.44
CA ASN A 201 14.43 -10.92 12.74
C ASN A 201 13.52 -11.70 13.70
N GLU A 202 13.45 -13.02 13.58
CA GLU A 202 12.52 -13.82 14.39
C GLU A 202 12.83 -13.76 15.90
N ALA A 203 14.12 -13.62 16.26
CA ALA A 203 14.57 -13.43 17.64
C ALA A 203 14.11 -12.08 18.23
N LYS A 204 13.86 -11.10 17.36
CA LYS A 204 13.31 -9.77 17.69
C LYS A 204 11.79 -9.70 17.56
N ASN A 205 11.13 -10.84 17.32
CA ASN A 205 9.70 -10.92 16.98
C ASN A 205 9.29 -10.13 15.73
N MET A 206 10.21 -9.98 14.79
CA MET A 206 9.97 -9.33 13.50
C MET A 206 9.88 -10.35 12.37
N PRO A 207 9.10 -10.08 11.31
CA PRO A 207 9.00 -10.98 10.17
C PRO A 207 10.33 -11.06 9.39
N ARG A 208 10.50 -12.12 8.61
CA ARG A 208 11.59 -12.24 7.63
C ARG A 208 11.26 -11.50 6.33
N LEU A 209 12.26 -11.29 5.48
CA LEU A 209 12.08 -10.72 4.15
C LEU A 209 11.27 -11.68 3.28
N THR A 210 10.14 -11.25 2.73
CA THR A 210 9.31 -12.11 1.87
C THR A 210 9.97 -12.22 0.50
N ALA A 211 10.26 -13.44 0.05
CA ALA A 211 10.80 -13.66 -1.28
C ALA A 211 9.79 -13.25 -2.37
N GLU A 212 10.30 -12.89 -3.56
CA GLU A 212 9.51 -12.53 -4.73
C GLU A 212 8.54 -11.34 -4.50
N LYS A 213 8.90 -10.40 -3.63
CA LYS A 213 8.14 -9.18 -3.34
C LYS A 213 9.07 -7.97 -3.35
N GLU A 214 8.65 -6.87 -3.97
CA GLU A 214 9.43 -5.63 -4.03
C GLU A 214 9.82 -5.16 -2.62
N ALA A 215 11.01 -4.57 -2.50
CA ALA A 215 11.52 -4.07 -1.22
C ALA A 215 12.26 -2.74 -1.39
N LEU A 216 12.23 -1.91 -0.36
CA LEU A 216 13.14 -0.76 -0.23
C LEU A 216 14.44 -1.25 0.40
N LEU A 217 15.58 -1.07 -0.27
CA LEU A 217 16.89 -1.22 0.36
C LEU A 217 17.22 0.07 1.11
N LEU A 218 17.53 -0.06 2.40
CA LEU A 218 17.98 1.04 3.26
C LEU A 218 19.42 0.78 3.70
N VAL A 219 20.29 1.76 3.50
CA VAL A 219 21.72 1.68 3.83
C VAL A 219 22.09 2.85 4.74
N THR A 220 22.43 2.55 5.99
CA THR A 220 22.82 3.57 6.98
C THR A 220 24.31 3.41 7.29
N PRO A 221 25.20 4.28 6.77
CA PRO A 221 26.62 4.22 7.06
C PRO A 221 26.90 4.36 8.56
N THR A 222 27.93 3.68 9.07
CA THR A 222 28.37 3.88 10.45
C THR A 222 29.07 5.24 10.62
N LEU A 223 29.22 5.71 11.86
CA LEU A 223 29.84 7.01 12.14
C LEU A 223 31.30 7.08 11.63
N GLU A 224 32.01 5.95 11.64
CA GLU A 224 33.40 5.84 11.16
C GLU A 224 33.52 6.08 9.65
N MET A 225 32.43 5.98 8.89
CA MET A 225 32.46 6.25 7.45
C MET A 225 32.58 7.74 7.13
N GLY A 226 32.34 8.62 8.10
CA GLY A 226 32.41 10.07 7.93
C GLY A 226 31.35 10.58 6.95
N ALA A 227 31.65 11.70 6.29
CA ALA A 227 30.77 12.25 5.26
C ALA A 227 30.76 11.35 4.02
N VAL A 228 29.57 10.95 3.60
CA VAL A 228 29.31 10.20 2.37
C VAL A 228 28.52 11.10 1.42
N ASN A 229 28.97 11.16 0.17
CA ASN A 229 28.37 12.02 -0.86
C ASN A 229 27.63 11.24 -1.94
N GLN A 230 28.00 9.98 -2.16
CA GLN A 230 27.32 9.12 -3.10
C GLN A 230 27.44 7.67 -2.67
N LEU A 231 26.36 6.90 -2.83
CA LEU A 231 26.39 5.45 -2.72
C LEU A 231 25.86 4.80 -4.00
N VAL A 232 26.50 3.70 -4.38
CA VAL A 232 26.07 2.82 -5.47
C VAL A 232 25.86 1.42 -4.90
N ALA A 233 24.71 0.82 -5.18
CA ALA A 233 24.47 -0.60 -4.96
C ALA A 233 24.68 -1.37 -6.25
N GLU A 234 25.50 -2.42 -6.18
CA GLU A 234 25.59 -3.46 -7.19
C GLU A 234 24.75 -4.67 -6.73
N ILE A 235 23.73 -5.02 -7.51
CA ILE A 235 22.79 -6.10 -7.21
C ILE A 235 23.19 -7.34 -7.99
N TYR A 236 23.48 -8.42 -7.28
CA TYR A 236 23.86 -9.71 -7.84
C TYR A 236 22.82 -10.77 -7.53
N GLN A 237 22.66 -11.73 -8.44
CA GLN A 237 21.83 -12.92 -8.27
C GLN A 237 22.64 -14.15 -8.67
N ASP A 238 22.83 -15.10 -7.76
CA ASP A 238 23.62 -16.32 -7.96
C ASP A 238 25.02 -16.01 -8.55
N GLY A 239 25.67 -14.98 -8.00
CA GLY A 239 26.97 -14.48 -8.45
C GLY A 239 26.98 -13.61 -9.73
N LEU A 240 25.87 -13.48 -10.46
CA LEU A 240 25.78 -12.64 -11.66
C LEU A 240 25.36 -11.20 -11.31
N LEU A 241 26.11 -10.19 -11.77
CA LEU A 241 25.73 -8.78 -11.63
C LEU A 241 24.50 -8.50 -12.52
N LEU A 242 23.36 -8.17 -11.90
CA LEU A 242 22.13 -7.82 -12.60
C LEU A 242 22.12 -6.35 -13.01
N ARG A 243 22.39 -5.44 -12.06
CA ARG A 243 22.43 -4.00 -12.30
C ARG A 243 23.21 -3.24 -11.23
N ARG A 244 23.59 -2.01 -11.58
CA ARG A 244 24.10 -0.99 -10.65
C ARG A 244 23.06 0.10 -10.51
N VAL A 245 22.87 0.61 -9.29
CA VAL A 245 21.90 1.66 -9.00
C VAL A 245 22.48 2.66 -8.00
N ASN A 246 22.31 3.95 -8.29
CA ASN A 246 22.62 5.00 -7.32
C ASN A 246 21.57 4.98 -6.21
N LEU A 247 22.00 5.15 -4.97
CA LEU A 247 21.08 5.32 -3.87
C LEU A 247 20.69 6.79 -3.76
N ASP A 248 19.42 6.99 -3.41
CA ASP A 248 18.87 8.28 -3.03
C ASP A 248 19.49 8.70 -1.69
N ASP A 249 19.86 9.99 -1.61
CA ASP A 249 20.36 10.63 -0.39
C ASP A 249 19.32 10.56 0.74
N PRO A 250 19.70 10.58 2.03
CA PRO A 250 18.75 10.54 3.13
C PRO A 250 17.64 11.60 3.11
N THR A 251 17.82 12.75 2.44
CA THR A 251 16.74 13.73 2.24
C THR A 251 15.65 13.28 1.27
N GLN A 252 15.94 12.27 0.44
CA GLN A 252 15.06 11.73 -0.59
C GLN A 252 14.46 10.37 -0.21
N ILE A 253 14.67 9.92 1.04
CA ILE A 253 14.00 8.73 1.55
C ILE A 253 12.48 8.86 1.37
N PRO A 254 11.76 7.78 1.03
CA PRO A 254 10.31 7.85 0.83
C PRO A 254 9.61 8.50 2.04
N PRO A 255 8.76 9.53 1.82
CA PRO A 255 8.12 10.24 2.92
C PRO A 255 7.13 9.34 3.67
N SER A 256 6.87 9.67 4.94
CA SER A 256 5.88 8.97 5.74
C SER A 256 4.45 9.23 5.25
N ASP A 257 3.53 8.36 5.63
CA ASP A 257 2.08 8.52 5.42
C ASP A 257 1.40 9.40 6.49
N GLN A 258 2.19 10.24 7.15
CA GLN A 258 1.75 11.15 8.20
C GLN A 258 0.69 12.14 7.68
N ASN A 259 -0.46 12.18 8.34
CA ASN A 259 -1.64 12.94 7.90
C ASN A 259 -2.17 13.97 8.90
N ASN A 260 -1.48 14.20 10.04
CA ASN A 260 -1.86 15.28 10.95
C ASN A 260 -1.49 16.65 10.38
N SER A 261 -2.34 17.64 10.65
CA SER A 261 -2.20 19.05 10.24
C SER A 261 -1.94 20.00 11.42
N ASP A 262 -1.38 19.48 12.53
CA ASP A 262 -1.01 20.28 13.70
C ASP A 262 0.49 20.59 13.76
N ASP A 263 0.88 21.43 14.72
CA ASP A 263 2.23 22.01 14.86
C ASP A 263 3.32 20.99 15.22
N ARG A 264 3.01 19.69 15.28
CA ARG A 264 3.99 18.66 15.66
C ARG A 264 4.99 18.40 14.51
N PRO A 265 6.26 18.10 14.83
CA PRO A 265 7.29 17.83 13.83
C PRO A 265 6.91 16.73 12.84
N ARG A 266 7.24 16.94 11.56
CA ARG A 266 7.14 15.89 10.55
C ARG A 266 8.16 14.78 10.85
N VAL A 267 7.81 13.54 10.51
CA VAL A 267 8.65 12.36 10.81
C VAL A 267 9.01 11.65 9.50
N ALA A 268 10.31 11.51 9.24
CA ALA A 268 10.86 10.59 8.24
C ALA A 268 11.29 9.28 8.91
N TYR A 269 11.47 8.21 8.12
CA TYR A 269 11.97 6.95 8.67
C TYR A 269 13.37 7.12 9.30
N SER A 270 14.30 7.78 8.62
CA SER A 270 15.62 8.13 9.15
C SER A 270 16.19 9.32 8.38
N LYS A 271 17.02 10.13 9.05
CA LYS A 271 17.79 11.23 8.44
C LYS A 271 19.20 10.78 8.00
N ARG A 272 19.52 9.50 8.21
CA ARG A 272 20.85 8.90 7.99
C ARG A 272 20.86 7.81 6.91
N ALA A 273 19.69 7.24 6.61
CA ALA A 273 19.56 6.11 5.70
C ALA A 273 19.44 6.55 4.24
N TRP A 274 20.35 6.05 3.41
CA TRP A 274 20.25 6.09 1.95
C TRP A 274 19.28 5.03 1.48
N SER A 275 18.63 5.24 0.33
CA SER A 275 17.60 4.30 -0.13
C SER A 275 17.61 3.99 -1.62
N THR A 276 17.15 2.81 -2.01
CA THR A 276 16.82 2.49 -3.41
C THR A 276 15.84 1.32 -3.47
N LYS A 277 15.11 1.17 -4.58
CA LYS A 277 14.14 0.08 -4.77
C LYS A 277 14.82 -1.20 -5.29
N LEU A 278 14.41 -2.34 -4.75
CA LEU A 278 14.71 -3.68 -5.26
C LEU A 278 13.48 -4.25 -5.96
N ASN A 279 13.68 -4.81 -7.14
CA ASN A 279 12.62 -5.45 -7.91
C ASN A 279 12.23 -6.77 -7.26
N TRP A 280 10.96 -7.18 -7.39
CA TRP A 280 10.48 -8.41 -6.74
C TRP A 280 11.30 -9.64 -7.10
N ASN A 281 11.77 -9.75 -8.35
CA ASN A 281 12.56 -10.86 -8.86
C ASN A 281 14.04 -10.82 -8.45
N GLU A 282 14.49 -9.74 -7.82
CA GLU A 282 15.81 -9.63 -7.17
C GLU A 282 15.74 -10.11 -5.71
N VAL A 283 14.57 -9.99 -5.07
CA VAL A 283 14.36 -10.31 -3.65
C VAL A 283 14.09 -11.80 -3.50
N GLN A 284 15.13 -12.64 -3.67
CA GLN A 284 15.04 -14.08 -3.49
C GLN A 284 16.40 -14.71 -3.11
N SER A 285 16.40 -16.00 -2.76
CA SER A 285 17.63 -16.76 -2.50
C SER A 285 18.65 -16.54 -3.63
N GLY A 286 19.91 -16.30 -3.27
CA GLY A 286 20.99 -15.97 -4.22
C GLY A 286 21.25 -14.47 -4.39
N LEU A 287 20.47 -13.61 -3.73
CA LEU A 287 20.70 -12.16 -3.70
C LEU A 287 21.99 -11.81 -2.93
N LYS A 288 22.93 -11.11 -3.59
CA LYS A 288 24.08 -10.44 -2.96
C LYS A 288 24.06 -8.96 -3.31
N ILE A 289 24.38 -8.10 -2.33
CA ILE A 289 24.43 -6.65 -2.53
C ILE A 289 25.82 -6.14 -2.17
N ARG A 290 26.45 -5.39 -3.07
CA ARG A 290 27.70 -4.68 -2.79
C ARG A 290 27.44 -3.18 -2.81
N ILE A 291 27.80 -2.50 -1.73
CA ILE A 291 27.74 -1.05 -1.60
C ILE A 291 29.12 -0.46 -1.88
N VAL A 292 29.18 0.60 -2.67
CA VAL A 292 30.40 1.34 -3.02
C VAL A 292 30.16 2.83 -2.86
N ASP A 293 31.10 3.54 -2.24
CA ASP A 293 31.04 5.00 -2.07
C ASP A 293 31.95 5.76 -3.04
N GLU A 294 31.93 7.09 -2.98
CA GLU A 294 32.75 7.94 -3.85
C GLU A 294 34.27 7.83 -3.61
N GLN A 295 34.66 7.28 -2.45
CA GLN A 295 36.05 7.05 -2.06
C GLN A 295 36.53 5.64 -2.46
N ASN A 296 35.69 4.90 -3.19
CA ASN A 296 35.92 3.52 -3.63
C ASN A 296 36.11 2.53 -2.46
N ARG A 297 35.59 2.87 -1.26
CA ARG A 297 35.38 1.91 -0.19
C ARG A 297 34.20 1.03 -0.59
N SER A 298 34.24 -0.24 -0.21
CA SER A 298 33.14 -1.15 -0.51
C SER A 298 32.85 -2.15 0.59
N GLY A 299 31.58 -2.54 0.71
CA GLY A 299 31.10 -3.53 1.66
C GLY A 299 30.06 -4.45 1.00
N GLU A 300 30.13 -5.74 1.31
CA GLU A 300 29.25 -6.76 0.73
C GLU A 300 28.31 -7.37 1.78
N LEU A 301 27.03 -7.45 1.44
CA LEU A 301 26.04 -8.31 2.07
C LEU A 301 25.96 -9.60 1.26
N LEU A 302 26.45 -10.70 1.83
CA LEU A 302 26.52 -12.01 1.18
C LEU A 302 25.15 -12.72 1.16
N GLU A 303 24.96 -13.61 0.18
CA GLU A 303 23.72 -14.36 -0.05
C GLU A 303 23.27 -15.16 1.19
N ASN A 304 24.23 -15.76 1.91
CA ASN A 304 23.97 -16.53 3.12
C ASN A 304 23.74 -15.68 4.39
N LYS A 305 23.64 -14.35 4.24
CA LYS A 305 23.34 -13.41 5.31
C LYS A 305 21.95 -12.79 5.19
N ILE A 306 21.11 -13.36 4.33
CA ILE A 306 19.74 -12.91 4.08
C ILE A 306 18.75 -14.04 4.37
N ASP A 307 17.85 -13.82 5.33
CA ASP A 307 16.82 -14.78 5.72
C ASP A 307 15.51 -14.49 4.96
N PHE A 308 15.15 -15.38 4.03
CA PHE A 308 13.90 -15.26 3.28
C PHE A 308 12.75 -16.07 3.91
N ALA A 309 11.54 -15.53 3.79
CA ALA A 309 10.27 -16.24 3.97
C ALA A 309 9.66 -16.63 2.63
N ALA A 310 8.73 -17.60 2.68
CA ALA A 310 8.03 -18.10 1.51
C ALA A 310 7.35 -16.97 0.70
N PRO A 311 7.37 -17.04 -0.65
CA PRO A 311 6.68 -16.08 -1.52
C PRO A 311 5.18 -16.40 -1.56
N GLY A 312 4.52 -16.30 -0.41
CA GLY A 312 3.15 -16.74 -0.24
C GLY A 312 2.13 -15.97 -1.09
N GLU A 313 1.07 -16.66 -1.49
CA GLU A 313 0.04 -16.13 -2.37
C GLU A 313 -1.34 -16.16 -1.70
N LEU A 314 -2.08 -15.06 -1.76
CA LEU A 314 -3.43 -14.94 -1.19
C LEU A 314 -4.48 -14.89 -2.30
N VAL A 315 -5.49 -15.76 -2.25
CA VAL A 315 -6.70 -15.64 -3.06
C VAL A 315 -7.87 -15.24 -2.18
N LEU A 316 -8.41 -14.04 -2.42
CA LEU A 316 -9.55 -13.49 -1.72
C LEU A 316 -10.76 -13.43 -2.65
N THR A 317 -11.81 -14.17 -2.30
CA THR A 317 -13.08 -14.19 -3.05
C THR A 317 -14.15 -13.41 -2.29
N ASN A 318 -14.91 -12.56 -2.99
CA ASN A 318 -15.98 -11.76 -2.40
C ASN A 318 -17.36 -12.21 -2.90
N ILE A 319 -18.36 -12.27 -2.03
CA ILE A 319 -19.75 -12.59 -2.40
C ILE A 319 -20.76 -11.88 -1.51
N ARG A 320 -21.93 -11.51 -2.07
CA ARG A 320 -23.07 -11.05 -1.27
C ARG A 320 -24.17 -12.09 -1.27
N LEU A 321 -24.71 -12.37 -0.09
CA LEU A 321 -25.66 -13.45 0.14
C LEU A 321 -26.96 -12.91 0.76
N GLY A 322 -28.08 -13.20 0.11
CA GLY A 322 -29.41 -12.99 0.64
C GLY A 322 -30.03 -14.33 1.04
N LEU A 323 -30.23 -14.57 2.33
CA LEU A 323 -30.75 -15.82 2.89
C LEU A 323 -32.23 -15.62 3.24
N LEU A 324 -33.14 -16.00 2.33
CA LEU A 324 -34.58 -15.67 2.40
C LEU A 324 -34.84 -14.16 2.44
N SER A 325 -33.92 -13.38 1.90
CA SER A 325 -33.95 -11.92 1.83
C SER A 325 -33.19 -11.43 0.60
N PRO A 326 -33.39 -10.17 0.16
CA PRO A 326 -32.44 -9.51 -0.73
C PRO A 326 -31.04 -9.46 -0.12
N VAL A 327 -30.02 -9.25 -0.96
CA VAL A 327 -28.66 -8.94 -0.52
C VAL A 327 -28.60 -7.55 0.14
N THR A 328 -27.55 -7.30 0.92
CA THR A 328 -27.23 -5.96 1.42
C THR A 328 -26.30 -5.26 0.44
N VAL A 329 -26.55 -3.98 0.16
CA VAL A 329 -25.69 -3.15 -0.69
C VAL A 329 -25.20 -1.97 0.14
N ASN A 330 -23.92 -1.97 0.50
CA ASN A 330 -23.24 -0.81 1.08
C ASN A 330 -22.16 -0.34 0.09
N ASN A 331 -22.43 0.76 -0.61
CA ASN A 331 -21.55 1.27 -1.67
C ASN A 331 -20.19 1.76 -1.15
N ASN A 332 -20.12 2.12 0.14
CA ASN A 332 -18.89 2.60 0.77
C ASN A 332 -18.17 1.49 1.56
N GLY A 333 -18.92 0.55 2.13
CA GLY A 333 -18.39 -0.52 2.98
C GLY A 333 -17.94 -1.77 2.23
N HIS A 334 -18.57 -2.14 1.12
CA HIS A 334 -18.22 -3.34 0.35
C HIS A 334 -17.06 -3.09 -0.64
N TYR A 335 -16.07 -2.30 -0.21
CA TYR A 335 -14.94 -1.82 -1.00
C TYR A 335 -14.18 -2.90 -1.76
N MET A 336 -13.89 -4.05 -1.12
CA MET A 336 -13.14 -5.16 -1.75
C MET A 336 -13.91 -5.82 -2.92
N LEU A 337 -15.25 -5.73 -2.89
CA LEU A 337 -16.12 -6.25 -3.95
C LEU A 337 -16.38 -5.21 -5.06
N LEU A 338 -16.56 -3.94 -4.68
CA LEU A 338 -16.98 -2.87 -5.58
C LEU A 338 -15.81 -2.23 -6.34
N GLN A 339 -14.65 -2.14 -5.70
CA GLN A 339 -13.43 -1.51 -6.24
C GLN A 339 -12.21 -2.41 -5.99
N PRO A 340 -12.19 -3.65 -6.50
CA PRO A 340 -11.13 -4.63 -6.22
C PRO A 340 -9.74 -4.14 -6.64
N GLU A 341 -9.63 -3.29 -7.68
CA GLU A 341 -8.39 -2.68 -8.12
C GLU A 341 -7.78 -1.76 -7.06
N LYS A 342 -8.60 -0.88 -6.45
CA LYS A 342 -8.13 0.05 -5.41
C LYS A 342 -7.98 -0.64 -4.05
N ALA A 343 -8.98 -1.42 -3.64
CA ALA A 343 -8.99 -2.12 -2.35
C ALA A 343 -7.91 -3.19 -2.24
N GLY A 344 -7.73 -3.99 -3.30
CA GLY A 344 -6.71 -5.03 -3.35
C GLY A 344 -5.30 -4.48 -3.36
N ALA A 345 -5.03 -3.41 -4.12
CA ALA A 345 -3.72 -2.75 -4.17
C ALA A 345 -3.33 -2.15 -2.81
N ASP A 346 -4.27 -1.51 -2.12
CA ASP A 346 -4.07 -0.98 -0.76
C ASP A 346 -3.72 -2.13 0.21
N TYR A 347 -4.60 -3.13 0.34
CA TYR A 347 -4.38 -4.23 1.28
C TYR A 347 -3.11 -5.05 0.98
N PHE A 348 -2.79 -5.32 -0.29
CA PHE A 348 -1.61 -6.10 -0.70
C PHE A 348 -0.29 -5.49 -0.20
N GLN A 349 -0.21 -4.16 -0.11
CA GLN A 349 0.97 -3.47 0.41
C GLN A 349 1.12 -3.64 1.92
N THR A 350 0.07 -4.06 2.63
CA THR A 350 0.07 -4.21 4.10
C THR A 350 0.48 -5.61 4.59
N ILE A 351 0.60 -6.59 3.69
CA ILE A 351 0.84 -8.00 4.04
C ILE A 351 2.12 -8.58 3.42
N PRO A 352 2.75 -9.58 4.06
CA PRO A 352 3.96 -10.25 3.56
C PRO A 352 3.63 -11.31 2.50
N ALA A 353 2.87 -10.94 1.46
CA ALA A 353 2.53 -11.82 0.33
C ALA A 353 3.23 -11.36 -0.95
N ALA A 354 3.68 -12.31 -1.77
CA ALA A 354 4.30 -12.06 -3.07
C ALA A 354 3.25 -11.84 -4.18
N LYS A 355 2.09 -12.49 -4.07
CA LYS A 355 0.95 -12.32 -5.00
C LYS A 355 -0.37 -12.27 -4.26
N MET A 356 -1.31 -11.46 -4.74
CA MET A 356 -2.69 -11.46 -4.25
C MET A 356 -3.67 -11.40 -5.41
N THR A 357 -4.68 -12.27 -5.40
CA THR A 357 -5.80 -12.24 -6.35
C THR A 357 -7.09 -11.87 -5.62
N VAL A 358 -7.74 -10.80 -6.05
CA VAL A 358 -9.06 -10.38 -5.60
C VAL A 358 -10.10 -10.77 -6.65
N ALA A 359 -10.94 -11.72 -6.26
CA ALA A 359 -11.98 -12.31 -7.08
C ALA A 359 -13.36 -12.00 -6.50
N LYS A 360 -14.40 -12.20 -7.30
CA LYS A 360 -15.78 -12.03 -6.87
C LYS A 360 -16.73 -13.04 -7.50
N TYR A 361 -17.82 -13.26 -6.80
CA TYR A 361 -19.04 -13.86 -7.29
C TYR A 361 -20.08 -12.77 -7.54
N ASP A 362 -21.01 -13.05 -8.44
CA ASP A 362 -22.25 -12.29 -8.52
C ASP A 362 -23.06 -12.43 -7.23
N ASP A 363 -23.98 -11.49 -7.00
CA ASP A 363 -24.90 -11.54 -5.87
C ASP A 363 -25.77 -12.79 -5.94
N VAL A 364 -25.90 -13.49 -4.81
CA VAL A 364 -26.73 -14.70 -4.72
C VAL A 364 -27.86 -14.48 -3.73
N VAL A 365 -29.09 -14.60 -4.23
CA VAL A 365 -30.32 -14.60 -3.44
C VAL A 365 -30.85 -16.02 -3.37
N LEU A 366 -31.14 -16.48 -2.15
CA LEU A 366 -31.64 -17.81 -1.86
C LEU A 366 -33.08 -17.70 -1.36
N ASP A 367 -34.04 -18.04 -2.22
CA ASP A 367 -35.46 -18.09 -1.84
C ASP A 367 -35.79 -19.30 -0.97
N ARG A 368 -34.89 -20.28 -0.93
CA ARG A 368 -34.97 -21.46 -0.06
C ARG A 368 -33.62 -21.73 0.53
N VAL A 369 -33.56 -22.16 1.79
CA VAL A 369 -32.30 -22.39 2.53
C VAL A 369 -32.38 -23.71 3.31
N MET A 370 -31.46 -24.64 3.03
CA MET A 370 -31.32 -25.87 3.82
C MET A 370 -30.34 -25.68 4.97
N VAL A 371 -30.68 -26.21 6.15
CA VAL A 371 -29.83 -26.19 7.35
C VAL A 371 -29.47 -27.60 7.81
N ALA A 372 -28.52 -27.71 8.74
CA ALA A 372 -27.83 -28.97 9.07
C ALA A 372 -28.73 -30.11 9.60
N ASN A 373 -29.94 -29.80 10.06
CA ASN A 373 -30.93 -30.81 10.51
C ASN A 373 -31.76 -31.40 9.36
N GLY A 374 -31.57 -30.95 8.12
CA GLY A 374 -32.29 -31.41 6.93
C GLY A 374 -33.55 -30.61 6.59
N THR A 375 -33.89 -29.60 7.40
CA THR A 375 -35.00 -28.67 7.12
C THR A 375 -34.63 -27.72 6.00
N ILE A 376 -35.60 -27.42 5.13
CA ILE A 376 -35.48 -26.41 4.08
C ILE A 376 -36.48 -25.30 4.39
N TYR A 377 -35.98 -24.12 4.71
CA TYR A 377 -36.76 -22.90 4.88
C TYR A 377 -37.07 -22.27 3.54
N ASP A 378 -38.21 -21.59 3.44
CA ASP A 378 -38.66 -20.84 2.25
C ASP A 378 -39.24 -19.44 2.58
N THR A 379 -39.40 -19.12 3.87
CA THR A 379 -40.05 -17.87 4.31
C THR A 379 -39.23 -17.13 5.37
N ALA A 380 -38.81 -17.84 6.42
CA ALA A 380 -37.92 -17.39 7.50
C ALA A 380 -37.34 -18.63 8.22
N SER A 381 -36.39 -18.42 9.15
CA SER A 381 -35.93 -19.48 10.05
C SER A 381 -37.08 -20.04 10.91
N GLY A 382 -36.89 -21.24 11.46
CA GLY A 382 -37.79 -21.79 12.47
C GLY A 382 -37.79 -20.98 13.76
N SER A 383 -38.86 -21.08 14.56
CA SER A 383 -39.04 -20.31 15.80
C SER A 383 -37.99 -20.55 16.90
N SER A 384 -37.14 -21.57 16.76
CA SER A 384 -36.05 -21.88 17.67
C SER A 384 -34.68 -21.33 17.23
N SER A 385 -34.61 -20.57 16.13
CA SER A 385 -33.37 -20.03 15.58
C SER A 385 -33.49 -18.52 15.34
N ASP A 386 -33.03 -17.76 16.32
CA ASP A 386 -32.95 -16.30 16.24
C ASP A 386 -31.71 -15.84 15.48
N GLY A 387 -31.91 -14.83 14.63
CA GLY A 387 -30.84 -14.12 13.93
C GLY A 387 -30.26 -12.99 14.76
N SER A 388 -28.98 -12.71 14.56
CA SER A 388 -28.32 -11.47 14.98
C SER A 388 -27.08 -11.23 14.11
N VAL A 389 -26.29 -10.19 14.40
CA VAL A 389 -25.00 -9.98 13.71
C VAL A 389 -24.03 -11.17 13.87
N TYR A 390 -24.09 -11.86 15.02
CA TYR A 390 -23.19 -12.98 15.37
C TYR A 390 -23.84 -14.37 15.31
N ARG A 391 -25.17 -14.48 15.16
CA ARG A 391 -25.91 -15.74 15.36
C ARG A 391 -26.94 -15.99 14.27
N GLY A 392 -27.36 -17.25 14.17
CA GLY A 392 -28.35 -17.75 13.23
C GLY A 392 -27.90 -19.06 12.57
N ASP A 393 -28.79 -20.03 12.46
CA ASP A 393 -28.49 -21.30 11.80
C ASP A 393 -28.19 -21.14 10.30
N MET A 394 -28.92 -20.29 9.57
CA MET A 394 -28.62 -19.97 8.17
C MET A 394 -27.26 -19.27 8.02
N ARG A 395 -26.89 -18.36 8.95
CA ARG A 395 -25.55 -17.77 9.02
C ARG A 395 -24.46 -18.84 9.12
N GLU A 396 -24.60 -19.78 10.05
CA GLU A 396 -23.57 -20.80 10.30
C GLU A 396 -23.52 -21.91 9.24
N ASN A 397 -24.69 -22.43 8.84
CA ASN A 397 -24.79 -23.61 8.00
C ASN A 397 -24.73 -23.25 6.51
N THR A 398 -25.37 -22.15 6.10
CA THR A 398 -25.45 -21.76 4.70
C THR A 398 -24.40 -20.70 4.38
N GLY A 399 -24.42 -19.55 5.05
CA GLY A 399 -23.47 -18.46 4.80
C GLY A 399 -22.01 -18.90 4.98
N LYS A 400 -21.68 -19.39 6.18
CA LYS A 400 -20.31 -19.84 6.51
C LYS A 400 -20.00 -21.22 5.93
N SER A 401 -20.67 -22.28 6.41
CA SER A 401 -20.29 -23.65 6.03
C SER A 401 -20.51 -23.96 4.55
N THR A 402 -21.65 -23.58 3.96
CA THR A 402 -21.95 -23.94 2.56
C THR A 402 -21.26 -23.01 1.57
N PHE A 403 -21.42 -21.69 1.69
CA PHE A 403 -20.80 -20.74 0.77
C PHE A 403 -19.34 -20.48 1.12
N GLY A 404 -19.06 -19.99 2.33
CA GLY A 404 -17.69 -19.68 2.77
C GLY A 404 -16.71 -20.84 2.65
N VAL A 405 -16.98 -21.97 3.34
CA VAL A 405 -16.11 -23.15 3.27
C VAL A 405 -16.30 -23.93 1.97
N GLY A 406 -17.53 -24.08 1.47
CA GLY A 406 -17.78 -24.87 0.26
C GLY A 406 -17.09 -24.30 -0.98
N ILE A 407 -17.01 -22.98 -1.14
CA ILE A 407 -16.25 -22.37 -2.24
C ILE A 407 -14.75 -22.71 -2.12
N ASN A 408 -14.18 -22.71 -0.92
CA ASN A 408 -12.79 -23.13 -0.72
C ASN A 408 -12.60 -24.62 -1.04
N LEU A 409 -13.50 -25.49 -0.58
CA LEU A 409 -13.44 -26.93 -0.84
C LEU A 409 -13.58 -27.26 -2.33
N ALA A 410 -14.45 -26.55 -3.07
CA ALA A 410 -14.56 -26.68 -4.53
C ALA A 410 -13.23 -26.33 -5.23
N ASN A 411 -12.52 -25.31 -4.73
CA ASN A 411 -11.21 -24.90 -5.24
C ASN A 411 -10.07 -25.88 -4.91
N TRP A 412 -10.33 -26.93 -4.13
CA TRP A 412 -9.43 -28.07 -3.89
C TRP A 412 -9.97 -29.39 -4.45
N GLY A 413 -11.03 -29.36 -5.25
CA GLY A 413 -11.59 -30.55 -5.90
C GLY A 413 -12.37 -31.48 -4.97
N ILE A 414 -12.81 -30.98 -3.81
CA ILE A 414 -13.58 -31.74 -2.83
C ILE A 414 -15.06 -31.50 -3.10
N THR A 415 -15.85 -32.56 -3.25
CA THR A 415 -17.25 -32.45 -3.71
C THR A 415 -18.28 -32.43 -2.59
N SER A 416 -17.97 -32.93 -1.39
CA SER A 416 -18.94 -33.05 -0.29
C SER A 416 -18.33 -32.91 1.10
N ALA A 417 -19.15 -32.42 2.03
CA ALA A 417 -18.82 -32.37 3.47
C ALA A 417 -20.13 -32.33 4.29
N SER A 418 -20.04 -32.50 5.61
CA SER A 418 -21.17 -32.27 6.52
C SER A 418 -21.65 -30.81 6.42
N MET A 419 -22.97 -30.58 6.36
CA MET A 419 -23.54 -29.23 6.29
C MET A 419 -23.24 -28.42 7.56
N LEU A 420 -23.19 -29.07 8.72
CA LEU A 420 -22.80 -28.43 9.98
C LEU A 420 -21.31 -28.06 10.07
N SER A 421 -20.43 -28.71 9.29
CA SER A 421 -18.98 -28.62 9.52
C SER A 421 -18.34 -27.46 8.76
N GLN A 422 -17.58 -26.63 9.47
CA GLN A 422 -16.69 -25.64 8.87
C GLN A 422 -15.25 -26.19 8.72
N GLU A 423 -15.03 -27.48 8.95
CA GLU A 423 -13.71 -28.09 8.76
C GLU A 423 -13.23 -27.92 7.32
N GLN A 424 -12.03 -27.36 7.17
CA GLN A 424 -11.34 -27.28 5.92
C GLN A 424 -9.82 -27.35 6.13
N PRO A 425 -9.07 -27.94 5.18
CA PRO A 425 -7.64 -28.23 5.35
C PRO A 425 -6.73 -27.00 5.23
N GLN A 426 -7.23 -25.89 4.66
CA GLN A 426 -6.42 -24.71 4.31
C GLN A 426 -5.18 -25.10 3.50
N LEU A 427 -5.39 -25.88 2.43
CA LEU A 427 -4.30 -26.44 1.61
C LEU A 427 -3.46 -25.31 0.98
N THR A 428 -4.14 -24.34 0.40
CA THR A 428 -3.60 -23.08 -0.14
C THR A 428 -4.18 -21.91 0.66
N GLN A 429 -3.59 -20.72 0.57
CA GLN A 429 -4.15 -19.54 1.22
C GLN A 429 -5.29 -18.91 0.42
N ASN A 430 -6.48 -19.47 0.65
CA ASN A 430 -7.74 -19.01 0.09
C ASN A 430 -8.67 -18.54 1.21
N VAL A 431 -9.31 -17.40 0.97
CA VAL A 431 -10.30 -16.84 1.89
C VAL A 431 -11.54 -16.38 1.14
N ASN A 432 -12.70 -16.63 1.72
CA ASN A 432 -14.00 -16.19 1.20
C ASN A 432 -14.60 -15.12 2.12
N ALA A 433 -14.57 -13.88 1.64
CA ALA A 433 -15.25 -12.75 2.23
C ALA A 433 -16.71 -12.71 1.77
N HIS A 434 -17.65 -12.75 2.70
CA HIS A 434 -19.06 -12.65 2.38
C HIS A 434 -19.79 -11.61 3.22
N HIS A 435 -20.69 -10.88 2.56
CA HIS A 435 -21.67 -10.01 3.19
C HIS A 435 -23.02 -10.72 3.16
N ALA A 436 -23.48 -11.23 4.31
CA ALA A 436 -24.68 -12.04 4.39
C ALA A 436 -25.81 -11.32 5.14
N ARG A 437 -27.02 -11.38 4.59
CA ARG A 437 -28.25 -10.95 5.24
C ARG A 437 -29.22 -12.10 5.28
N GLY A 438 -29.88 -12.32 6.41
CA GLY A 438 -30.86 -13.39 6.56
C GLY A 438 -32.16 -12.97 7.22
N LYS A 439 -33.26 -13.59 6.80
CA LYS A 439 -34.60 -13.41 7.39
C LYS A 439 -34.92 -14.54 8.37
N TYR A 440 -34.99 -14.19 9.65
CA TYR A 440 -35.24 -15.09 10.77
C TYR A 440 -36.62 -14.83 11.39
N ALA A 441 -37.07 -15.73 12.26
CA ALA A 441 -38.32 -15.58 13.00
C ALA A 441 -38.39 -14.26 13.79
N ASN A 442 -37.25 -13.79 14.30
CA ASN A 442 -37.11 -12.56 15.08
C ASN A 442 -36.76 -11.31 14.24
N GLY A 443 -36.75 -11.39 12.90
CA GLY A 443 -36.47 -10.25 12.02
C GLY A 443 -35.40 -10.52 10.97
N THR A 444 -35.00 -9.48 10.24
CA THR A 444 -33.97 -9.57 9.20
C THR A 444 -32.68 -8.92 9.68
N PHE A 445 -31.55 -9.63 9.59
CA PHE A 445 -30.27 -9.18 10.14
C PHE A 445 -29.16 -9.24 9.10
N ASN A 446 -28.28 -8.22 9.11
CA ASN A 446 -26.97 -8.31 8.48
C ASN A 446 -26.03 -9.06 9.44
N HIS A 447 -25.20 -9.94 8.89
CA HIS A 447 -24.19 -10.68 9.64
C HIS A 447 -22.81 -10.07 9.40
N GLY A 448 -21.95 -10.07 10.41
CA GLY A 448 -20.60 -9.52 10.30
C GLY A 448 -19.71 -9.87 11.47
N LEU A 449 -18.61 -9.11 11.60
CA LEU A 449 -17.73 -9.08 12.78
C LEU A 449 -17.23 -10.47 13.19
N SER A 450 -16.93 -11.31 12.20
CA SER A 450 -16.45 -12.67 12.43
C SER A 450 -15.70 -13.22 11.24
N GLY A 451 -14.46 -13.63 11.45
CA GLY A 451 -13.61 -14.29 10.47
C GLY A 451 -12.84 -15.45 11.07
N GLY A 452 -12.07 -16.10 10.21
CA GLY A 452 -11.26 -17.26 10.59
C GLY A 452 -11.47 -18.44 9.67
N ASN A 453 -10.50 -19.36 9.68
CA ASN A 453 -10.62 -20.65 9.01
C ASN A 453 -11.09 -20.51 7.53
N GLY A 454 -10.47 -19.61 6.77
CA GLY A 454 -10.74 -19.40 5.33
C GLY A 454 -12.02 -18.64 5.00
N MET A 455 -12.66 -17.98 5.97
CA MET A 455 -13.88 -17.20 5.76
C MET A 455 -13.84 -15.87 6.51
N LEU A 456 -14.48 -14.85 5.94
CA LEU A 456 -14.76 -13.56 6.59
C LEU A 456 -16.25 -13.28 6.43
N THR A 457 -17.00 -13.23 7.52
CA THR A 457 -18.37 -12.73 7.58
C THR A 457 -18.30 -11.26 7.95
N LEU A 458 -18.57 -10.39 6.99
CA LEU A 458 -18.31 -8.95 7.10
C LEU A 458 -19.60 -8.13 6.95
N ILE A 459 -19.72 -7.08 7.77
CA ILE A 459 -20.56 -5.93 7.41
C ILE A 459 -19.79 -5.12 6.36
N ASP A 460 -18.58 -4.66 6.70
CA ASP A 460 -17.73 -3.87 5.83
C ASP A 460 -16.40 -4.57 5.52
N SER A 461 -15.92 -4.37 4.29
CA SER A 461 -14.67 -4.92 3.76
C SER A 461 -13.54 -3.88 3.71
N VAL A 462 -13.62 -2.91 4.62
CA VAL A 462 -12.70 -1.78 4.77
C VAL A 462 -12.46 -1.50 6.26
N GLY A 463 -11.37 -0.80 6.59
CA GLY A 463 -11.06 -0.43 7.97
C GLY A 463 -10.60 -1.60 8.84
N ASN A 464 -10.84 -1.46 10.14
CA ASN A 464 -10.39 -2.45 11.10
C ASN A 464 -11.25 -3.72 11.11
N GLU A 465 -12.54 -3.69 10.73
CA GLU A 465 -13.32 -4.94 10.64
C GLU A 465 -12.65 -5.92 9.69
N PHE A 466 -12.38 -5.51 8.45
CA PHE A 466 -11.70 -6.37 7.48
C PHE A 466 -10.35 -6.85 8.00
N SER A 467 -9.53 -5.92 8.51
CA SER A 467 -8.19 -6.23 9.03
C SER A 467 -8.26 -7.19 10.24
N HIS A 468 -9.24 -7.04 11.12
CA HIS A 468 -9.42 -7.91 12.28
C HIS A 468 -9.85 -9.32 11.85
N GLU A 469 -10.88 -9.42 11.01
CA GLU A 469 -11.44 -10.70 10.62
C GLU A 469 -10.48 -11.52 9.74
N ILE A 470 -9.72 -10.86 8.86
CA ILE A 470 -8.69 -11.55 8.09
C ILE A 470 -7.47 -11.90 8.96
N GLY A 471 -7.21 -11.13 10.01
CA GLY A 471 -6.26 -11.50 11.06
C GLY A 471 -6.60 -12.86 11.70
N HIS A 472 -7.88 -13.09 12.03
CA HIS A 472 -8.36 -14.39 12.48
C HIS A 472 -8.16 -15.51 11.43
N HIS A 473 -8.30 -15.19 10.14
CA HIS A 473 -8.01 -16.16 9.08
C HIS A 473 -6.54 -16.61 9.10
N TYR A 474 -5.60 -15.70 9.36
CA TYR A 474 -4.19 -16.02 9.55
C TYR A 474 -3.89 -16.74 10.88
N GLY A 475 -4.89 -16.89 11.76
CA GLY A 475 -4.78 -17.59 13.03
C GLY A 475 -4.38 -16.69 14.20
N LEU A 476 -4.56 -15.38 14.09
CA LEU A 476 -4.44 -14.46 15.21
C LEU A 476 -5.64 -14.59 16.16
N GLY A 477 -5.39 -14.42 17.45
CA GLY A 477 -6.43 -14.15 18.45
C GLY A 477 -6.48 -12.66 18.77
N HIS A 478 -7.35 -12.25 19.70
CA HIS A 478 -7.37 -10.88 20.20
C HIS A 478 -6.14 -10.60 21.08
N TYR A 479 -5.64 -9.37 21.04
CA TYR A 479 -4.49 -8.90 21.84
C TYR A 479 -3.25 -9.82 21.73
N PRO A 480 -2.71 -10.02 20.51
CA PRO A 480 -1.56 -10.88 20.30
C PRO A 480 -0.36 -10.40 21.12
N GLY A 481 0.27 -11.33 21.85
CA GLY A 481 1.45 -11.04 22.67
C GLY A 481 1.17 -10.31 23.99
N LYS A 482 -0.10 -10.09 24.37
CA LYS A 482 -0.46 -9.57 25.69
C LYS A 482 -0.05 -10.53 26.81
N VAL A 483 0.58 -10.01 27.86
CA VAL A 483 0.96 -10.77 29.07
C VAL A 483 0.44 -10.04 30.31
N GLY A 484 -0.47 -10.66 31.07
CA GLY A 484 -1.16 -9.97 32.16
C GLY A 484 -1.95 -8.79 31.62
N ASP A 485 -1.68 -7.57 32.08
CA ASP A 485 -2.24 -6.33 31.52
C ASP A 485 -1.33 -5.61 30.53
N LYS A 486 -0.11 -6.12 30.31
CA LYS A 486 0.90 -5.52 29.43
C LYS A 486 0.57 -5.78 27.96
N LYS A 487 0.52 -4.71 27.16
CA LYS A 487 0.10 -4.73 25.75
C LYS A 487 1.23 -4.42 24.75
N PHE A 488 2.48 -4.41 25.19
CA PHE A 488 3.63 -4.02 24.36
C PHE A 488 3.64 -4.65 22.96
N TRP A 489 3.39 -5.97 22.83
CA TRP A 489 3.35 -6.66 21.53
C TRP A 489 2.01 -6.58 20.80
N SER A 490 0.97 -6.12 21.49
CA SER A 490 -0.37 -5.87 20.95
C SER A 490 -0.49 -4.46 20.33
N GLU A 491 0.57 -3.67 20.42
CA GLU A 491 0.70 -2.31 19.93
C GLU A 491 2.04 -2.19 19.18
N HIS A 492 2.17 -1.16 18.34
CA HIS A 492 3.45 -0.82 17.73
C HIS A 492 4.39 -0.19 18.77
N HIS A 493 5.68 -0.17 18.46
CA HIS A 493 6.74 0.39 19.32
C HIS A 493 7.96 0.77 18.46
N ALA A 494 8.98 1.38 19.07
CA ALA A 494 10.18 1.89 18.38
C ALA A 494 10.92 0.85 17.52
N ASP A 495 10.78 -0.44 17.85
CA ASP A 495 11.45 -1.55 17.14
C ASP A 495 10.49 -2.41 16.32
N SER A 496 9.22 -2.02 16.20
CA SER A 496 8.23 -2.80 15.44
C SER A 496 8.39 -2.65 13.92
N GLY A 497 9.37 -1.87 13.45
CA GLY A 497 9.55 -1.47 12.06
C GLY A 497 8.40 -0.60 11.51
N TRP A 498 8.61 -0.04 10.32
CA TRP A 498 7.61 0.69 9.54
C TRP A 498 7.27 -0.08 8.26
N GLY A 499 6.06 0.04 7.74
CA GLY A 499 5.76 -0.48 6.41
C GLY A 499 6.37 0.38 5.30
N TYR A 500 6.45 -0.17 4.09
CA TYR A 500 6.80 0.50 2.85
C TYR A 500 5.76 0.15 1.79
N MET A 501 5.20 1.18 1.18
CA MET A 501 4.22 1.09 0.10
C MET A 501 4.92 1.37 -1.22
N PRO A 502 5.45 0.34 -1.92
CA PRO A 502 6.31 0.53 -3.09
C PRO A 502 5.61 1.24 -4.24
N LEU A 503 4.31 0.98 -4.44
CA LEU A 503 3.51 1.67 -5.45
C LEU A 503 3.44 3.16 -5.16
N ARG A 504 3.11 3.54 -3.92
CA ARG A 504 2.94 4.96 -3.55
C ARG A 504 4.25 5.68 -3.27
N ASN A 505 5.35 4.93 -3.18
CA ASN A 505 6.63 5.39 -2.67
C ASN A 505 6.47 6.15 -1.34
N ARG A 506 5.90 5.47 -0.34
CA ARG A 506 5.61 6.01 0.99
C ARG A 506 6.00 5.03 2.07
N MET A 507 6.57 5.53 3.15
CA MET A 507 6.73 4.76 4.37
C MET A 507 5.44 4.79 5.17
N ARG A 508 4.94 3.63 5.56
CA ARG A 508 3.76 3.50 6.42
C ARG A 508 4.20 3.57 7.88
N GLY A 509 3.89 4.67 8.53
CA GLY A 509 4.26 4.88 9.92
C GLY A 509 3.49 3.98 10.88
N ASN A 510 4.08 3.74 12.04
CA ASN A 510 3.50 2.93 13.09
C ASN A 510 2.87 3.78 14.21
N PHE A 511 2.43 5.00 13.89
CA PHE A 511 1.91 6.00 14.83
C PHE A 511 0.40 6.22 14.70
N GLU A 512 -0.20 6.80 15.75
CA GLU A 512 -1.54 7.41 15.72
C GLU A 512 -1.41 8.90 15.39
N TRP A 513 -1.27 9.24 14.11
CA TRP A 513 -1.01 10.62 13.68
C TRP A 513 -2.04 11.63 14.19
N TRP A 514 -3.33 11.30 14.14
CA TRP A 514 -4.42 12.22 14.49
C TRP A 514 -4.60 12.46 16.00
N ARG A 515 -4.00 11.62 16.85
CA ARG A 515 -4.22 11.69 18.31
C ARG A 515 -3.30 12.73 18.94
N LYS A 516 -3.92 13.73 19.59
CA LYS A 516 -3.22 14.82 20.30
C LYS A 516 -3.02 14.54 21.80
N ASP A 517 -3.95 13.81 22.41
CA ASP A 517 -3.87 13.45 23.82
C ASP A 517 -3.04 12.17 23.99
N ILE A 518 -1.72 12.36 23.99
CA ILE A 518 -0.70 11.31 23.98
C ILE A 518 -0.31 10.85 25.40
N GLY A 519 -0.72 11.57 26.45
CA GLY A 519 -0.27 11.34 27.83
C GLY A 519 1.27 11.32 27.96
N ALA A 520 1.80 10.84 29.08
CA ALA A 520 3.25 10.64 29.25
C ALA A 520 3.77 9.32 28.63
N GLY A 521 2.91 8.58 27.90
CA GLY A 521 3.12 7.15 27.68
C GLY A 521 3.07 6.35 28.98
N THR A 522 3.14 5.02 28.88
CA THR A 522 3.39 4.15 30.04
C THR A 522 4.71 3.40 29.83
N GLU A 523 5.28 2.80 30.89
CA GLU A 523 6.47 1.95 30.76
C GLU A 523 6.29 0.82 29.73
N ASP A 524 5.05 0.32 29.58
CA ASP A 524 4.71 -0.75 28.64
C ASP A 524 4.22 -0.24 27.26
N SER A 525 4.04 1.08 27.07
CA SER A 525 3.62 1.72 25.81
C SER A 525 4.13 3.18 25.79
N PRO A 526 5.45 3.37 25.57
CA PRO A 526 6.06 4.70 25.56
C PRO A 526 5.62 5.50 24.34
N THR A 527 5.72 6.83 24.41
CA THR A 527 5.52 7.71 23.25
C THR A 527 6.84 7.93 22.52
N PHE A 528 6.79 8.19 21.22
CA PHE A 528 7.98 8.59 20.47
C PHE A 528 8.31 10.05 20.80
N LEU A 529 9.38 10.24 21.57
CA LEU A 529 9.93 11.53 22.00
C LEU A 529 8.89 12.48 22.63
N GLY A 530 7.83 11.94 23.24
CA GLY A 530 6.73 12.75 23.76
C GLY A 530 5.91 13.50 22.69
N GLN A 531 6.01 13.11 21.41
CA GLN A 531 5.31 13.77 20.29
C GLN A 531 4.17 12.92 19.70
N TYR A 532 4.38 11.60 19.62
CA TYR A 532 3.45 10.67 18.97
C TYR A 532 3.25 9.39 19.78
N SER A 533 2.00 8.93 19.85
CA SER A 533 1.65 7.60 20.35
C SER A 533 1.78 6.56 19.24
N TYR A 534 2.23 5.35 19.58
CA TYR A 534 2.23 4.23 18.64
C TYR A 534 0.82 3.71 18.37
N GLY A 535 0.60 3.26 17.13
CA GLY A 535 -0.63 2.63 16.68
C GLY A 535 -0.85 1.25 17.33
N ARG A 536 -2.11 0.81 17.37
CA ARG A 536 -2.46 -0.52 17.89
C ARG A 536 -2.59 -1.54 16.77
N ASP A 537 -2.34 -2.81 17.11
CA ASP A 537 -2.57 -3.92 16.20
C ASP A 537 -4.06 -4.02 15.80
N ALA A 538 -4.34 -4.51 14.59
CA ALA A 538 -5.70 -4.77 14.10
C ALA A 538 -6.52 -5.66 15.05
N MET A 539 -5.84 -6.54 15.79
CA MET A 539 -6.42 -7.47 16.76
C MET A 539 -6.58 -6.89 18.18
N SER A 540 -6.27 -5.60 18.35
CA SER A 540 -6.21 -4.91 19.65
C SER A 540 -6.95 -3.56 19.64
N GLY A 541 -7.88 -3.37 18.70
CA GLY A 541 -8.63 -2.12 18.54
C GLY A 541 -7.86 -1.03 17.80
N GLY A 542 -6.99 -1.40 16.86
CA GLY A 542 -6.34 -0.46 15.95
C GLY A 542 -7.30 0.16 14.93
N SER A 543 -6.80 1.16 14.21
CA SER A 543 -7.51 1.91 13.17
C SER A 543 -6.59 2.17 11.97
N ASN A 544 -7.18 2.59 10.84
CA ASN A 544 -6.41 3.12 9.73
C ASN A 544 -5.87 4.52 10.11
N ASN A 545 -4.57 4.62 10.31
CA ASN A 545 -3.88 5.88 10.64
C ASN A 545 -3.16 6.43 9.41
N SER A 546 -3.84 6.49 8.26
CA SER A 546 -3.24 6.85 6.97
C SER A 546 -4.31 7.40 6.05
N ASP A 547 -3.96 8.40 5.24
CA ASP A 547 -4.86 8.92 4.19
C ASP A 547 -4.77 8.12 2.89
N ILE A 548 -3.72 7.32 2.74
CA ILE A 548 -3.43 6.53 1.54
C ILE A 548 -3.66 5.02 1.74
N SER A 549 -3.95 4.59 2.97
CA SER A 549 -4.37 3.22 3.27
C SER A 549 -5.61 3.20 4.17
N ARG A 550 -6.60 2.41 3.78
CA ARG A 550 -7.87 2.23 4.51
C ARG A 550 -7.88 1.00 5.40
N TYR A 551 -6.76 0.28 5.49
CA TYR A 551 -6.63 -0.91 6.33
C TYR A 551 -5.78 -0.60 7.56
N THR A 552 -5.92 -1.39 8.63
CA THR A 552 -5.14 -1.23 9.86
C THR A 552 -3.74 -1.81 9.68
N HIS A 553 -2.73 -1.20 10.30
CA HIS A 553 -1.37 -1.74 10.27
C HIS A 553 -1.26 -2.87 11.30
N TYR A 554 -0.86 -4.06 10.85
CA TYR A 554 -0.47 -5.13 11.77
C TYR A 554 0.88 -4.83 12.37
N THR A 555 1.10 -5.27 13.61
CA THR A 555 2.42 -5.24 14.23
C THR A 555 3.38 -6.24 13.57
N GLY A 556 4.68 -6.00 13.71
CA GLY A 556 5.70 -6.97 13.34
C GLY A 556 5.52 -8.31 14.06
N TYR A 557 5.09 -8.26 15.33
CA TYR A 557 4.77 -9.44 16.13
C TYR A 557 3.65 -10.29 15.53
N SER A 558 2.50 -9.70 15.20
CA SER A 558 1.39 -10.41 14.54
C SER A 558 1.81 -10.99 13.20
N THR A 559 2.58 -10.21 12.44
CA THR A 559 3.09 -10.61 11.14
C THR A 559 4.00 -11.84 11.25
N LYS A 560 4.97 -11.81 12.15
CA LYS A 560 5.93 -12.90 12.41
C LYS A 560 5.25 -14.14 12.96
N THR A 561 4.36 -13.98 13.93
CA THR A 561 3.82 -15.12 14.68
C THR A 561 2.73 -15.87 13.95
N LYS A 562 1.95 -15.20 13.08
CA LYS A 562 0.77 -15.80 12.44
C LYS A 562 0.65 -15.52 10.94
N ILE A 563 0.83 -14.28 10.49
CA ILE A 563 0.53 -13.92 9.08
C ILE A 563 1.51 -14.54 8.10
N GLN A 564 2.82 -14.34 8.30
CA GLN A 564 3.84 -14.91 7.42
C GLN A 564 3.84 -16.45 7.47
N PRO A 565 3.73 -17.11 8.64
CA PRO A 565 3.52 -18.56 8.71
C PRO A 565 2.23 -19.04 8.04
N ALA A 566 1.14 -18.25 8.10
CA ALA A 566 -0.08 -18.59 7.38
C ALA A 566 0.19 -18.60 5.87
N LEU A 567 1.00 -17.69 5.35
CA LEU A 567 1.32 -17.61 3.92
C LEU A 567 2.28 -18.69 3.41
N ASP A 568 2.95 -19.44 4.28
CA ASP A 568 3.72 -20.64 3.95
C ASP A 568 2.80 -21.87 3.80
N ARG A 569 2.08 -21.92 2.67
CA ARG A 569 1.21 -23.04 2.27
C ARG A 569 1.62 -23.62 0.93
N TYR A 570 0.94 -24.70 0.53
CA TYR A 570 1.03 -25.14 -0.85
C TYR A 570 0.50 -24.03 -1.77
N MET A 571 1.07 -23.96 -2.96
CA MET A 571 0.66 -23.02 -4.00
C MET A 571 0.31 -23.79 -5.25
N PHE A 572 -0.71 -23.32 -5.97
CA PHE A 572 -1.03 -23.86 -7.28
C PHE A 572 0.09 -23.51 -8.26
N ALA A 573 0.52 -24.50 -9.02
CA ALA A 573 1.64 -24.37 -9.95
C ALA A 573 1.30 -25.15 -11.21
N SER A 574 0.96 -24.43 -12.29
CA SER A 574 0.59 -25.03 -13.59
C SER A 574 1.76 -25.78 -14.24
N ASP A 575 2.99 -25.36 -13.94
CA ASP A 575 4.25 -25.98 -14.37
C ASP A 575 4.64 -27.21 -13.53
N SER A 576 3.94 -27.49 -12.43
CA SER A 576 4.18 -28.66 -11.59
C SER A 576 3.41 -29.88 -12.10
N PRO A 577 4.01 -31.08 -12.18
CA PRO A 577 3.31 -32.29 -12.58
C PRO A 577 2.18 -32.67 -11.60
N THR A 578 2.30 -32.27 -10.33
CA THR A 578 1.28 -32.48 -9.29
C THR A 578 0.24 -31.36 -9.25
N GLY A 579 0.50 -30.24 -9.93
CA GLY A 579 -0.27 -29.00 -9.81
C GLY A 579 0.08 -28.15 -8.59
N TYR A 580 1.06 -28.57 -7.77
CA TYR A 580 1.41 -27.90 -6.52
C TYR A 580 2.92 -27.74 -6.33
N LYS A 581 3.29 -26.65 -5.67
CA LYS A 581 4.62 -26.44 -5.07
C LYS A 581 4.49 -26.09 -3.59
N LYS A 582 5.54 -26.32 -2.80
CA LYS A 582 5.66 -25.88 -1.41
C LYS A 582 7.04 -25.29 -1.14
N TRP A 583 7.12 -24.32 -0.23
CA TRP A 583 8.38 -23.72 0.19
C TRP A 583 9.27 -24.75 0.90
N ASP A 584 10.54 -24.78 0.50
CA ASP A 584 11.61 -25.48 1.20
C ASP A 584 12.44 -24.44 1.96
N ALA A 585 12.33 -24.45 3.29
CA ALA A 585 13.00 -23.47 4.16
C ALA A 585 14.52 -23.63 4.21
N GLU A 586 15.06 -24.82 3.94
CA GLU A 586 16.50 -25.07 3.91
C GLU A 586 17.11 -24.53 2.61
N ARG A 587 16.42 -24.74 1.48
CA ARG A 587 16.85 -24.25 0.16
C ARG A 587 16.38 -22.83 -0.17
N GLN A 588 15.54 -22.26 0.70
CA GLN A 588 14.85 -20.98 0.53
C GLN A 588 14.27 -20.80 -0.89
N ARG A 589 13.53 -21.81 -1.37
CA ARG A 589 12.87 -21.77 -2.69
C ARG A 589 11.66 -22.70 -2.77
N MET A 590 10.77 -22.44 -3.72
CA MET A 590 9.63 -23.32 -4.00
C MET A 590 10.06 -24.62 -4.68
N GLN A 591 9.54 -25.75 -4.19
CA GLN A 591 9.80 -27.10 -4.72
C GLN A 591 8.49 -27.78 -5.15
N ILE A 592 8.55 -28.64 -6.17
CA ILE A 592 7.43 -29.51 -6.55
C ILE A 592 7.02 -30.34 -5.33
N ALA A 593 5.72 -30.39 -5.03
CA ALA A 593 5.21 -31.12 -3.89
C ALA A 593 3.87 -31.78 -4.21
N GLN A 594 3.57 -32.93 -3.59
CA GLN A 594 2.28 -33.60 -3.68
C GLN A 594 1.58 -33.55 -2.32
N PRO A 595 0.56 -32.70 -2.13
CA PRO A 595 -0.17 -32.65 -0.88
C PRO A 595 -1.02 -33.92 -0.67
N LYS A 596 -1.03 -34.41 0.57
CA LYS A 596 -1.82 -35.56 1.03
C LYS A 596 -3.14 -35.11 1.65
N VAL A 597 -4.22 -35.82 1.36
CA VAL A 597 -5.53 -35.51 1.97
C VAL A 597 -5.56 -35.93 3.45
N PRO A 598 -6.14 -35.12 4.35
CA PRO A 598 -6.36 -35.49 5.75
C PRO A 598 -7.36 -36.63 5.92
N ARG A 599 -7.32 -37.32 7.07
CA ARG A 599 -8.42 -38.19 7.51
C ARG A 599 -9.51 -37.32 8.13
N SER A 600 -10.75 -37.49 7.69
CA SER A 600 -11.88 -36.74 8.23
C SER A 600 -13.17 -37.54 8.16
N ASN A 601 -13.99 -37.40 9.21
CA ASN A 601 -15.39 -37.80 9.16
C ASN A 601 -16.28 -36.64 8.70
N ASN A 602 -15.79 -35.39 8.69
CA ASN A 602 -16.63 -34.25 8.33
C ASN A 602 -16.53 -33.87 6.85
N VAL A 603 -15.41 -34.18 6.19
CA VAL A 603 -15.10 -33.80 4.80
C VAL A 603 -14.81 -35.06 3.99
N TRP A 604 -15.42 -35.16 2.81
CA TRP A 604 -15.27 -36.32 1.94
C TRP A 604 -14.19 -36.06 0.89
N TYR A 605 -12.94 -36.36 1.22
CA TYR A 605 -11.80 -36.14 0.32
C TYR A 605 -11.79 -37.08 -0.89
N ASN A 606 -12.52 -38.20 -0.84
CA ASN A 606 -12.71 -39.15 -1.94
C ASN A 606 -11.47 -39.41 -2.81
N SER A 607 -10.35 -39.73 -2.15
CA SER A 607 -9.05 -39.90 -2.81
C SER A 607 -8.60 -41.36 -2.73
N ALA A 608 -8.38 -41.97 -3.89
CA ALA A 608 -7.97 -43.38 -3.99
C ALA A 608 -6.48 -43.59 -3.66
N ASP A 609 -5.63 -42.61 -3.96
CA ASP A 609 -4.17 -42.67 -3.76
C ASP A 609 -3.70 -41.86 -2.54
N GLY A 610 -4.64 -41.24 -1.81
CA GLY A 610 -4.39 -40.41 -0.63
C GLY A 610 -3.83 -39.03 -0.95
N ASN A 611 -3.84 -38.60 -2.21
CA ASN A 611 -3.38 -37.28 -2.66
C ASN A 611 -4.54 -36.34 -2.98
N TYR A 612 -4.29 -35.03 -2.93
CA TYR A 612 -5.18 -34.07 -3.55
C TYR A 612 -5.10 -34.15 -5.08
N LEU A 613 -6.22 -33.87 -5.75
CA LEU A 613 -6.30 -33.80 -7.19
C LEU A 613 -5.48 -32.64 -7.74
N ARG A 614 -4.83 -32.85 -8.88
CA ARG A 614 -4.25 -31.76 -9.67
C ARG A 614 -5.38 -30.96 -10.33
N PRO A 615 -5.40 -29.62 -10.25
CA PRO A 615 -6.32 -28.81 -11.03
C PRO A 615 -6.04 -28.98 -12.53
N ARG A 616 -7.09 -29.24 -13.32
CA ARG A 616 -7.04 -29.25 -14.78
C ARG A 616 -7.02 -27.83 -15.35
N LEU A 617 -7.80 -26.92 -14.77
CA LEU A 617 -7.80 -25.49 -15.06
C LEU A 617 -7.61 -24.71 -13.76
N GLN A 618 -6.79 -23.65 -13.79
CA GLN A 618 -6.47 -22.85 -12.61
C GLN A 618 -6.88 -21.40 -12.81
N GLY A 619 -7.54 -20.82 -11.80
CA GLY A 619 -7.91 -19.40 -11.79
C GLY A 619 -8.81 -18.94 -12.94
N VAL A 620 -9.66 -19.82 -13.46
CA VAL A 620 -10.58 -19.51 -14.57
C VAL A 620 -11.95 -19.06 -14.04
N PRO A 621 -12.78 -18.37 -14.83
CA PRO A 621 -14.18 -18.12 -14.47
C PRO A 621 -14.97 -19.43 -14.31
N VAL A 622 -15.75 -19.53 -13.24
CA VAL A 622 -16.47 -20.76 -12.85
C VAL A 622 -17.94 -20.49 -12.53
N TYR A 623 -18.76 -21.52 -12.74
CA TYR A 623 -19.99 -21.70 -11.99
C TYR A 623 -19.71 -22.63 -10.81
N THR A 624 -19.84 -22.13 -9.60
CA THR A 624 -19.77 -22.96 -8.40
C THR A 624 -21.16 -23.44 -8.03
N ILE A 625 -21.35 -24.75 -8.14
CA ILE A 625 -22.62 -25.43 -7.85
C ILE A 625 -22.61 -25.82 -6.38
N LEU A 626 -23.54 -25.23 -5.62
CA LEU A 626 -23.62 -25.32 -4.17
C LEU A 626 -25.01 -25.81 -3.75
N GLY A 627 -25.09 -26.49 -2.62
CA GLY A 627 -26.37 -26.92 -2.07
C GLY A 627 -26.23 -27.90 -0.92
N GLY A 628 -27.36 -28.51 -0.56
CA GLY A 628 -27.48 -29.46 0.54
C GLY A 628 -28.27 -30.70 0.16
N TYR A 629 -27.95 -31.82 0.79
CA TYR A 629 -28.66 -33.08 0.58
C TYR A 629 -28.53 -34.01 1.79
N ASP A 630 -29.56 -34.82 2.01
CA ASP A 630 -29.56 -35.91 2.98
C ASP A 630 -29.66 -37.25 2.23
N PRO A 631 -28.59 -38.07 2.19
CA PRO A 631 -28.61 -39.34 1.50
C PRO A 631 -29.57 -40.36 2.13
N VAL A 632 -29.95 -40.19 3.40
CA VAL A 632 -30.82 -41.14 4.13
C VAL A 632 -32.29 -40.83 3.86
N THR A 633 -32.70 -39.57 4.02
CA THR A 633 -34.08 -39.16 3.78
C THR A 633 -34.36 -38.80 2.32
N GLN A 634 -33.33 -38.77 1.46
CA GLN A 634 -33.42 -38.42 0.05
C GLN A 634 -34.14 -37.08 -0.15
N LYS A 635 -33.68 -36.06 0.58
CA LYS A 635 -34.08 -34.65 0.44
C LYS A 635 -32.88 -33.83 0.04
N GLY A 636 -33.03 -32.83 -0.81
CA GLY A 636 -31.93 -31.96 -1.17
C GLY A 636 -32.38 -30.73 -1.94
N ILE A 637 -31.45 -29.79 -2.10
CA ILE A 637 -31.63 -28.55 -2.83
C ILE A 637 -30.32 -28.19 -3.54
N ILE A 638 -30.43 -27.76 -4.80
CA ILE A 638 -29.38 -27.04 -5.51
C ILE A 638 -29.71 -25.55 -5.44
N TYR A 639 -28.75 -24.74 -5.01
CA TYR A 639 -28.86 -23.29 -5.05
C TYR A 639 -28.63 -22.74 -6.47
N PRO A 640 -29.03 -21.50 -6.77
CA PRO A 640 -28.64 -20.85 -8.01
C PRO A 640 -27.13 -20.98 -8.24
N ALA A 641 -26.73 -21.30 -9.49
CA ALA A 641 -25.32 -21.46 -9.83
C ALA A 641 -24.57 -20.15 -9.53
N ALA A 642 -23.59 -20.21 -8.64
CA ALA A 642 -22.84 -19.02 -8.25
C ALA A 642 -21.78 -18.73 -9.33
N ARG A 643 -22.01 -17.71 -10.15
CA ARG A 643 -21.05 -17.29 -11.18
C ARG A 643 -19.91 -16.50 -10.52
N GLY A 644 -18.69 -17.01 -10.63
CA GLY A 644 -17.47 -16.40 -10.10
C GLY A 644 -16.42 -16.18 -11.18
N ASN A 645 -15.59 -15.14 -11.02
CA ASN A 645 -14.57 -14.79 -12.01
C ASN A 645 -13.23 -15.51 -11.83
N TRP A 646 -13.10 -16.33 -10.79
CA TRP A 646 -11.91 -17.10 -10.49
C TRP A 646 -12.28 -18.39 -9.74
N GLY A 647 -11.70 -19.50 -10.18
CA GLY A 647 -11.79 -20.78 -9.52
C GLY A 647 -10.94 -21.84 -10.21
N ASN A 648 -10.68 -22.93 -9.49
CA ASN A 648 -9.98 -24.10 -10.01
C ASN A 648 -10.97 -25.19 -10.38
N VAL A 649 -10.71 -25.85 -11.51
CA VAL A 649 -11.55 -26.94 -12.04
C VAL A 649 -10.72 -28.22 -12.10
N PHE A 650 -11.34 -29.33 -11.73
CA PHE A 650 -10.69 -30.63 -11.53
C PHE A 650 -11.41 -31.70 -12.34
N ASP A 651 -10.69 -32.77 -12.64
CA ASP A 651 -11.29 -34.02 -13.11
C ASP A 651 -11.83 -34.77 -11.88
N LEU A 652 -13.08 -34.50 -11.54
CA LEU A 652 -13.70 -34.98 -10.31
C LEU A 652 -14.10 -36.47 -10.43
N PRO A 653 -14.12 -37.22 -9.31
CA PRO A 653 -14.46 -38.64 -9.33
C PRO A 653 -15.85 -38.92 -9.88
N ALA A 654 -15.95 -39.92 -10.76
CA ALA A 654 -17.22 -40.36 -11.34
C ALA A 654 -18.09 -41.09 -10.31
N ALA A 655 -19.41 -40.90 -10.38
CA ALA A 655 -20.35 -41.58 -9.51
C ALA A 655 -20.43 -43.09 -9.79
N ASN A 656 -20.47 -43.92 -8.75
CA ASN A 656 -20.83 -45.32 -8.88
C ASN A 656 -22.36 -45.45 -8.93
N THR A 657 -22.90 -45.88 -10.07
CA THR A 657 -24.36 -45.98 -10.29
C THR A 657 -24.89 -47.41 -10.18
N SER A 658 -24.05 -48.41 -9.87
CA SER A 658 -24.44 -49.82 -9.73
C SER A 658 -25.57 -50.03 -8.72
N ALA A 659 -26.53 -50.90 -9.05
CA ALA A 659 -27.79 -51.05 -8.31
C ALA A 659 -27.59 -51.40 -6.82
N ASP A 660 -26.56 -52.17 -6.50
CA ASP A 660 -26.25 -52.72 -5.18
C ASP A 660 -25.62 -51.72 -4.20
N VAL A 661 -25.20 -50.54 -4.67
CA VAL A 661 -24.54 -49.52 -3.83
C VAL A 661 -25.41 -48.28 -3.62
N ALA A 662 -25.36 -47.74 -2.40
CA ALA A 662 -25.88 -46.41 -2.12
C ALA A 662 -24.96 -45.35 -2.75
N SER A 663 -25.56 -44.33 -3.37
CA SER A 663 -24.82 -43.32 -4.14
C SER A 663 -25.61 -42.02 -4.25
N CYS A 664 -24.90 -40.90 -4.24
CA CYS A 664 -25.44 -39.57 -4.56
C CYS A 664 -24.49 -38.90 -5.55
N TRP A 665 -25.02 -38.11 -6.48
CA TRP A 665 -24.21 -37.45 -7.51
C TRP A 665 -24.90 -36.22 -8.10
N LEU A 666 -24.09 -35.38 -8.74
CA LEU A 666 -24.56 -34.34 -9.64
C LEU A 666 -24.42 -34.82 -11.09
N THR A 667 -25.51 -34.74 -11.85
CA THR A 667 -25.48 -34.92 -13.31
C THR A 667 -25.41 -33.54 -13.94
N VAL A 668 -24.29 -33.24 -14.60
CA VAL A 668 -24.07 -32.00 -15.34
C VAL A 668 -24.31 -32.26 -16.82
N THR A 669 -25.23 -31.51 -17.42
CA THR A 669 -25.48 -31.52 -18.85
C THR A 669 -24.89 -30.26 -19.47
N TYR A 670 -24.03 -30.44 -20.46
CA TYR A 670 -23.39 -29.35 -21.20
C TYR A 670 -24.17 -28.99 -22.45
N SER A 671 -23.94 -27.80 -23.01
CA SER A 671 -24.64 -27.31 -24.21
C SER A 671 -24.44 -28.18 -25.45
N ASN A 672 -23.38 -29.00 -25.49
CA ASN A 672 -23.14 -29.98 -26.55
C ASN A 672 -23.77 -31.36 -26.27
N ASN A 673 -24.67 -31.45 -25.28
CA ASN A 673 -25.33 -32.66 -24.80
C ASN A 673 -24.39 -33.71 -24.16
N MET A 674 -23.12 -33.37 -23.89
CA MET A 674 -22.30 -34.21 -23.02
C MET A 674 -22.90 -34.24 -21.61
N VAL A 675 -22.78 -35.38 -20.95
CA VAL A 675 -23.27 -35.60 -19.59
C VAL A 675 -22.12 -36.10 -18.72
N ASN A 676 -21.93 -35.48 -17.57
CA ASN A 676 -20.94 -35.88 -16.58
C ASN A 676 -21.60 -36.14 -15.22
N ASN A 677 -21.32 -37.30 -14.61
CA ASN A 677 -21.87 -37.70 -13.31
C ASN A 677 -20.78 -37.60 -12.23
N ILE A 678 -20.85 -36.54 -11.43
CA ILE A 678 -19.86 -36.20 -10.40
C ILE A 678 -20.30 -36.79 -9.07
N ALA A 679 -19.46 -37.64 -8.47
CA ALA A 679 -19.76 -38.32 -7.22
C ALA A 679 -19.89 -37.34 -6.05
N LEU A 680 -20.88 -37.60 -5.19
CA LEU A 680 -21.06 -37.00 -3.86
C LEU A 680 -21.00 -38.09 -2.78
N ALA A 681 -20.78 -37.69 -1.53
CA ALA A 681 -20.70 -38.65 -0.43
C ALA A 681 -22.01 -39.44 -0.29
N PRO A 682 -21.98 -40.79 -0.29
CA PRO A 682 -23.19 -41.62 -0.28
C PRO A 682 -23.81 -41.77 1.11
N HIS A 683 -23.14 -41.28 2.15
CA HIS A 683 -23.57 -41.33 3.54
C HIS A 683 -23.46 -39.95 4.19
N ARG A 684 -24.17 -39.75 5.31
CA ARG A 684 -24.01 -38.53 6.11
C ARG A 684 -22.59 -38.50 6.67
N MET A 685 -21.87 -37.41 6.41
CA MET A 685 -20.47 -37.30 6.84
C MET A 685 -20.37 -37.30 8.37
N LYS A 686 -21.19 -36.49 9.05
CA LYS A 686 -21.16 -36.34 10.51
C LYS A 686 -22.44 -36.86 11.17
N GLY A 687 -22.32 -37.66 12.22
CA GLY A 687 -23.47 -38.28 12.91
C GLY A 687 -24.48 -37.32 13.55
N ASN A 688 -24.08 -36.08 13.87
CA ASN A 688 -24.98 -35.06 14.43
C ASN A 688 -25.46 -34.01 13.40
N SER A 689 -25.20 -34.23 12.11
CA SER A 689 -25.81 -33.49 11.01
C SER A 689 -26.65 -34.44 10.18
N ASN A 690 -27.88 -34.06 9.89
CA ASN A 690 -28.74 -34.87 9.02
C ASN A 690 -28.48 -34.60 7.53
N ALA A 691 -27.70 -33.58 7.20
CA ALA A 691 -27.46 -33.14 5.84
C ALA A 691 -25.97 -32.97 5.54
N ASN A 692 -25.60 -33.30 4.33
CA ASN A 692 -24.33 -32.92 3.71
C ASN A 692 -24.51 -31.65 2.88
N LYS A 693 -23.44 -30.89 2.73
CA LYS A 693 -23.27 -29.89 1.67
C LYS A 693 -22.52 -30.50 0.49
N PHE A 694 -22.78 -29.97 -0.70
CA PHE A 694 -21.96 -30.22 -1.89
C PHE A 694 -21.48 -28.90 -2.49
N HIS A 695 -20.36 -28.99 -3.21
CA HIS A 695 -19.66 -27.85 -3.79
C HIS A 695 -18.78 -28.31 -4.95
N VAL A 696 -19.05 -27.80 -6.16
CA VAL A 696 -18.36 -28.20 -7.40
C VAL A 696 -18.12 -26.99 -8.28
N ASN A 697 -16.89 -26.81 -8.77
CA ASN A 697 -16.58 -25.81 -9.80
C ASN A 697 -16.71 -26.41 -11.19
N LEU A 698 -17.47 -25.73 -12.05
CA LEU A 698 -17.57 -26.00 -13.48
C LEU A 698 -17.03 -24.80 -14.26
N ALA A 699 -16.19 -25.01 -15.27
CA ALA A 699 -15.66 -23.91 -16.06
C ALA A 699 -16.78 -23.25 -16.90
N ILE A 700 -16.87 -21.92 -16.88
CA ILE A 700 -17.84 -21.20 -17.74
C ILE A 700 -17.55 -21.48 -19.22
N SER A 701 -16.27 -21.59 -19.59
CA SER A 701 -15.81 -21.88 -20.96
C SER A 701 -16.27 -23.24 -21.50
N GLU A 702 -16.66 -24.17 -20.62
CA GLU A 702 -17.17 -25.49 -21.01
C GLU A 702 -18.68 -25.49 -21.28
N ASN A 703 -19.36 -24.36 -21.06
CA ASN A 703 -20.79 -24.17 -21.31
C ASN A 703 -21.69 -25.23 -20.62
N PRO A 704 -21.62 -25.38 -19.28
CA PRO A 704 -22.59 -26.20 -18.56
C PRO A 704 -23.97 -25.53 -18.62
N ASN A 705 -25.02 -26.33 -18.88
CA ASN A 705 -26.39 -25.84 -19.11
C ASN A 705 -27.33 -26.24 -17.98
N LYS A 706 -27.20 -27.45 -17.44
CA LYS A 706 -28.12 -27.96 -16.41
C LYS A 706 -27.39 -28.82 -15.39
N VAL A 707 -27.84 -28.76 -14.13
CA VAL A 707 -27.37 -29.66 -13.08
C VAL A 707 -28.56 -30.30 -12.37
N ASP A 708 -28.55 -31.63 -12.30
CA ASP A 708 -29.52 -32.44 -11.56
C ASP A 708 -28.83 -33.14 -10.38
N LEU A 709 -29.48 -33.16 -9.22
CA LEU A 709 -28.99 -33.81 -7.99
C LEU A 709 -29.76 -35.10 -7.76
N TYR A 710 -29.06 -36.21 -7.73
CA TYR A 710 -29.63 -37.54 -7.50
C TYR A 710 -29.09 -38.19 -6.22
N CYS A 711 -29.93 -38.99 -5.58
CA CYS A 711 -29.52 -39.94 -4.55
C CYS A 711 -30.27 -41.26 -4.68
N LYS A 712 -29.59 -42.34 -4.29
CA LYS A 712 -30.09 -43.70 -4.35
C LYS A 712 -29.61 -44.50 -3.14
N LYS A 713 -30.48 -45.34 -2.59
CA LYS A 713 -30.12 -46.35 -1.59
C LYS A 713 -29.72 -47.66 -2.27
N ALA A 714 -28.96 -48.50 -1.57
CA ALA A 714 -28.59 -49.81 -2.07
C ALA A 714 -29.85 -50.63 -2.44
N ASN A 715 -29.88 -51.17 -3.66
CA ASN A 715 -30.99 -51.94 -4.23
C ASN A 715 -32.31 -51.18 -4.42
N GLU A 716 -32.28 -49.84 -4.42
CA GLU A 716 -33.46 -49.00 -4.70
C GLU A 716 -33.27 -48.19 -5.99
N ALA A 717 -34.37 -47.62 -6.53
CA ALA A 717 -34.31 -46.74 -7.68
C ALA A 717 -33.72 -45.36 -7.31
N GLN A 718 -33.07 -44.70 -8.27
CA GLN A 718 -32.56 -43.34 -8.07
C GLN A 718 -33.70 -42.34 -7.92
N VAL A 719 -33.50 -41.33 -7.06
CA VAL A 719 -34.45 -40.24 -6.81
C VAL A 719 -33.81 -38.93 -7.21
N LEU A 720 -34.49 -38.16 -8.07
CA LEU A 720 -34.14 -36.78 -8.38
C LEU A 720 -34.55 -35.89 -7.21
N LEU A 721 -33.59 -35.27 -6.55
CA LEU A 721 -33.83 -34.43 -5.37
C LEU A 721 -34.10 -32.98 -5.74
N SER A 722 -33.33 -32.45 -6.70
CA SER A 722 -33.38 -31.06 -7.12
C SER A 722 -32.75 -30.90 -8.51
N SER A 723 -33.14 -29.86 -9.23
CA SER A 723 -32.66 -29.53 -10.57
C SER A 723 -32.47 -28.02 -10.65
N THR A 724 -31.41 -27.57 -11.30
CA THR A 724 -31.21 -26.15 -11.64
C THR A 724 -30.73 -26.02 -13.09
N ALA A 725 -31.25 -25.02 -13.79
CA ALA A 725 -30.71 -24.61 -15.08
C ALA A 725 -29.67 -23.51 -14.84
N ILE A 726 -28.58 -23.57 -15.59
CA ILE A 726 -27.55 -22.53 -15.66
C ILE A 726 -27.93 -21.65 -16.85
N GLY A 727 -28.62 -20.56 -16.58
CA GLY A 727 -29.06 -19.62 -17.60
C GLY A 727 -27.87 -18.88 -18.26
N PRO A 728 -28.03 -18.41 -19.51
CA PRO A 728 -27.05 -17.52 -20.11
C PRO A 728 -27.05 -16.18 -19.37
N TYR A 729 -25.86 -15.63 -19.15
CA TYR A 729 -25.72 -14.27 -18.65
C TYR A 729 -25.59 -13.32 -19.85
N SER A 730 -26.30 -12.20 -19.80
CA SER A 730 -26.22 -11.18 -20.86
C SER A 730 -24.85 -10.52 -20.92
N ASP A 731 -24.19 -10.41 -19.77
CA ASP A 731 -22.97 -9.62 -19.62
C ASP A 731 -21.77 -10.53 -19.31
N PRO A 732 -20.59 -10.29 -19.92
CA PRO A 732 -19.38 -11.03 -19.59
C PRO A 732 -18.95 -10.74 -18.14
N ILE A 733 -18.47 -11.76 -17.44
CA ILE A 733 -17.95 -11.56 -16.09
C ILE A 733 -16.58 -10.85 -16.16
N LYS A 734 -16.41 -9.79 -15.35
CA LYS A 734 -15.13 -9.07 -15.28
C LYS A 734 -14.04 -10.01 -14.74
N PRO A 735 -12.83 -10.01 -15.32
CA PRO A 735 -11.71 -10.80 -14.81
C PRO A 735 -11.39 -10.50 -13.34
N ALA A 736 -10.81 -11.47 -12.63
CA ALA A 736 -10.25 -11.22 -11.30
C ALA A 736 -9.02 -10.31 -11.38
N VAL A 737 -8.80 -9.54 -10.32
CA VAL A 737 -7.67 -8.61 -10.23
C VAL A 737 -6.52 -9.32 -9.52
N THR A 738 -5.31 -9.26 -10.07
CA THR A 738 -4.11 -9.86 -9.44
C THR A 738 -3.01 -8.81 -9.30
N PHE A 739 -2.31 -8.85 -8.17
CA PHE A 739 -1.24 -7.94 -7.79
C PHE A 739 0.03 -8.70 -7.42
N GLY A 740 1.18 -8.03 -7.54
CA GLY A 740 2.49 -8.56 -7.22
C GLY A 740 3.12 -9.38 -8.35
N LYS A 741 4.41 -9.69 -8.19
CA LYS A 741 5.25 -10.35 -9.21
C LYS A 741 5.10 -9.70 -10.60
N GLU A 742 4.93 -10.51 -11.66
CA GLU A 742 4.75 -10.05 -13.03
C GLU A 742 3.49 -9.19 -13.26
N HIS A 743 2.49 -9.26 -12.38
CA HIS A 743 1.28 -8.44 -12.50
C HIS A 743 1.47 -7.01 -12.01
N GLY A 744 2.42 -6.80 -11.09
CA GLY A 744 2.66 -5.52 -10.41
C GLY A 744 1.35 -4.92 -9.88
N PHE A 745 1.07 -3.68 -10.30
CA PHE A 745 -0.19 -2.96 -10.03
C PHE A 745 -0.93 -2.58 -11.31
N SER A 746 -0.77 -3.37 -12.38
CA SER A 746 -1.30 -3.06 -13.73
C SER A 746 -2.80 -2.80 -13.77
N ALA A 747 -3.61 -3.50 -12.95
CA ALA A 747 -5.04 -3.28 -12.89
C ALA A 747 -5.43 -1.92 -12.29
N LEU A 748 -4.72 -1.48 -11.24
CA LEU A 748 -4.90 -0.16 -10.66
C LEU A 748 -4.42 0.94 -11.62
N ARG A 749 -3.28 0.72 -12.27
CA ARG A 749 -2.74 1.64 -13.29
C ARG A 749 -3.76 1.95 -14.40
N LYS A 750 -4.51 0.94 -14.86
CA LYS A 750 -5.55 1.09 -15.90
C LYS A 750 -6.71 2.02 -15.51
N ILE A 751 -6.97 2.21 -14.22
CA ILE A 751 -8.03 3.10 -13.73
C ILE A 751 -7.51 4.44 -13.21
N GLU A 752 -6.23 4.53 -12.82
CA GLU A 752 -5.62 5.76 -12.31
C GLU A 752 -5.04 6.65 -13.41
N LEU A 753 -4.34 6.08 -14.40
CA LEU A 753 -3.71 6.90 -15.45
C LEU A 753 -4.70 7.75 -16.26
N PRO A 754 -5.93 7.29 -16.58
CA PRO A 754 -6.93 8.16 -17.20
C PRO A 754 -7.34 9.37 -16.34
N LEU A 755 -7.28 9.26 -15.00
CA LEU A 755 -7.57 10.38 -14.10
C LEU A 755 -6.44 11.41 -14.16
N LEU A 756 -5.19 10.96 -14.10
CA LEU A 756 -4.02 11.82 -14.27
C LEU A 756 -4.02 12.49 -15.66
N GLU A 757 -4.32 11.74 -16.72
CA GLU A 757 -4.44 12.28 -18.07
C GLU A 757 -5.45 13.42 -18.14
N GLN A 758 -6.65 13.23 -17.60
CA GLN A 758 -7.68 14.26 -17.60
C GLN A 758 -7.21 15.52 -16.86
N GLN A 759 -6.62 15.37 -15.68
CA GLN A 759 -6.09 16.52 -14.94
C GLN A 759 -4.98 17.26 -15.72
N LEU A 760 -4.07 16.53 -16.35
CA LEU A 760 -3.01 17.15 -17.17
C LEU A 760 -3.60 17.92 -18.37
N ILE A 761 -4.60 17.36 -19.06
CA ILE A 761 -5.27 18.04 -20.18
C ILE A 761 -5.97 19.32 -19.69
N ASP A 762 -6.65 19.27 -18.54
CA ASP A 762 -7.33 20.41 -17.95
C ASP A 762 -6.37 21.55 -17.59
N GLN A 763 -5.10 21.23 -17.32
CA GLN A 763 -4.04 22.20 -17.02
C GLN A 763 -3.28 22.70 -18.27
N SER A 764 -3.58 22.19 -19.46
CA SER A 764 -2.77 22.45 -20.68
C SER A 764 -2.60 23.93 -21.02
N ALA A 765 -3.63 24.75 -20.77
CA ALA A 765 -3.62 26.19 -21.01
C ALA A 765 -3.00 27.03 -19.88
N ASN A 766 -2.73 26.44 -18.71
CA ASN A 766 -2.20 27.15 -17.56
C ASN A 766 -0.68 27.32 -17.68
N SER A 767 -0.15 28.46 -17.23
CA SER A 767 1.30 28.69 -17.19
C SER A 767 1.97 27.81 -16.13
N THR A 768 1.33 27.69 -14.96
CA THR A 768 1.74 26.86 -13.82
C THR A 768 0.82 25.66 -13.75
N ILE A 769 1.39 24.46 -13.76
CA ILE A 769 0.63 23.20 -13.81
C ILE A 769 0.41 22.72 -12.38
N ASN A 770 -0.84 22.59 -11.99
CA ASN A 770 -1.21 22.08 -10.67
C ASN A 770 -2.03 20.82 -10.82
N LEU A 771 -1.56 19.76 -10.15
CA LEU A 771 -2.35 18.55 -9.94
C LEU A 771 -3.03 18.66 -8.57
N ASP A 772 -4.19 18.05 -8.42
CA ASP A 772 -4.78 17.90 -7.08
C ASP A 772 -4.08 16.75 -6.31
N ALA A 773 -4.46 16.54 -5.05
CA ALA A 773 -3.85 15.50 -4.22
C ALA A 773 -3.95 14.08 -4.82
N GLU A 774 -5.03 13.75 -5.56
CA GLU A 774 -5.15 12.44 -6.23
C GLU A 774 -4.21 12.39 -7.45
N GLY A 775 -4.16 13.46 -8.25
CA GLY A 775 -3.25 13.59 -9.39
C GLY A 775 -1.78 13.51 -9.00
N GLU A 776 -1.37 14.24 -7.95
CA GLU A 776 -0.01 14.19 -7.41
C GLU A 776 0.34 12.80 -6.87
N LEU A 777 -0.58 12.16 -6.12
CA LEU A 777 -0.39 10.79 -5.65
C LEU A 777 -0.19 9.81 -6.81
N ILE A 778 -1.00 9.91 -7.86
CA ILE A 778 -0.91 9.07 -9.06
C ILE A 778 0.41 9.32 -9.79
N TYR A 779 0.78 10.59 -10.03
CA TYR A 779 2.06 10.95 -10.62
C TYR A 779 3.23 10.35 -9.82
N HIS A 780 3.29 10.59 -8.50
CA HIS A 780 4.35 10.05 -7.66
C HIS A 780 4.41 8.53 -7.64
N SER A 781 3.26 7.85 -7.87
CA SER A 781 3.21 6.39 -7.92
C SER A 781 3.86 5.82 -9.19
N TYR A 782 3.87 6.58 -10.29
CA TYR A 782 4.27 6.09 -11.61
C TYR A 782 5.44 6.86 -12.25
N LYS A 783 5.90 7.97 -11.66
CA LYS A 783 6.96 8.84 -12.21
C LYS A 783 8.27 8.12 -12.57
N ASP A 784 8.59 7.02 -11.89
CA ASP A 784 9.81 6.25 -12.14
C ASP A 784 9.67 5.30 -13.35
N ASP A 785 8.45 5.09 -13.88
CA ASP A 785 8.13 4.26 -15.04
C ASP A 785 7.73 5.15 -16.25
N ARG A 786 8.70 5.96 -16.71
CA ARG A 786 8.50 6.96 -17.78
C ARG A 786 8.00 6.33 -19.08
N ASP A 787 8.49 5.14 -19.41
CA ASP A 787 8.05 4.38 -20.59
C ASP A 787 6.56 4.06 -20.51
N ALA A 788 6.08 3.56 -19.37
CA ALA A 788 4.65 3.31 -19.21
C ALA A 788 3.81 4.59 -19.26
N LEU A 789 4.29 5.69 -18.69
CA LEU A 789 3.60 6.98 -18.76
C LEU A 789 3.49 7.47 -20.21
N SER A 790 4.57 7.37 -20.99
CA SER A 790 4.60 7.79 -22.40
C SER A 790 3.67 6.95 -23.30
N GLN A 791 3.45 5.68 -22.95
CA GLN A 791 2.56 4.79 -23.69
C GLN A 791 1.08 4.98 -23.30
N ALA A 792 0.83 5.38 -22.06
CA ALA A 792 -0.52 5.47 -21.51
C ALA A 792 -1.17 6.85 -21.71
N LEU A 793 -0.40 7.92 -21.69
CA LEU A 793 -0.89 9.29 -21.83
C LEU A 793 -0.93 9.72 -23.30
N SER A 794 -1.93 10.51 -23.69
CA SER A 794 -1.91 11.19 -25.00
C SER A 794 -0.68 12.12 -25.13
N PRO A 795 -0.23 12.43 -26.36
CA PRO A 795 0.90 13.33 -26.57
C PRO A 795 0.75 14.70 -25.89
N LEU A 796 -0.48 15.24 -25.84
CA LEU A 796 -0.76 16.50 -25.15
C LEU A 796 -0.59 16.35 -23.64
N ALA A 797 -1.19 15.33 -23.02
CA ALA A 797 -1.07 15.09 -21.59
C ALA A 797 0.39 14.84 -21.18
N PHE A 798 1.13 14.06 -21.98
CA PHE A 798 2.54 13.80 -21.73
C PHE A 798 3.39 15.08 -21.83
N GLN A 799 3.13 15.95 -22.81
CA GLN A 799 3.80 17.26 -22.90
C GLN A 799 3.51 18.15 -21.66
N VAL A 800 2.28 18.14 -21.15
CA VAL A 800 1.94 18.88 -19.92
C VAL A 800 2.63 18.27 -18.70
N LEU A 801 2.75 16.93 -18.66
CA LEU A 801 3.51 16.25 -17.62
C LEU A 801 4.99 16.66 -17.62
N GLU A 802 5.64 16.75 -18.79
CA GLU A 802 7.03 17.22 -18.88
C GLU A 802 7.21 18.65 -18.35
N ARG A 803 6.23 19.53 -18.63
CA ARG A 803 6.20 20.88 -18.05
C ARG A 803 6.04 20.84 -16.54
N TYR A 804 5.17 19.98 -16.02
CA TYR A 804 5.00 19.78 -14.57
C TYR A 804 6.29 19.27 -13.93
N GLU A 805 6.94 18.26 -14.49
CA GLU A 805 8.22 17.72 -14.00
C GLU A 805 9.32 18.78 -14.01
N GLN A 806 9.40 19.60 -15.06
CA GLN A 806 10.34 20.71 -15.14
C GLN A 806 10.07 21.75 -14.03
N GLN A 807 8.80 22.07 -13.75
CA GLN A 807 8.43 22.95 -12.63
C GLN A 807 8.86 22.38 -11.29
N GLN A 808 8.62 21.08 -11.04
CA GLN A 808 9.06 20.40 -9.82
C GLN A 808 10.59 20.45 -9.66
N GLN A 809 11.34 20.19 -10.75
CA GLN A 809 12.80 20.25 -10.73
C GLN A 809 13.32 21.66 -10.47
N THR A 810 12.73 22.68 -11.10
CA THR A 810 13.08 24.09 -10.87
C THR A 810 12.88 24.48 -9.41
N MET A 811 11.73 24.12 -8.83
CA MET A 811 11.43 24.45 -7.44
C MET A 811 12.28 23.67 -6.44
N HIS A 812 12.61 22.40 -6.73
CA HIS A 812 13.55 21.62 -5.94
C HIS A 812 14.94 22.27 -5.91
N ARG A 813 15.45 22.72 -7.06
CA ARG A 813 16.75 23.42 -7.17
C ARG A 813 16.74 24.75 -6.40
N LEU A 814 15.68 25.55 -6.52
CA LEU A 814 15.53 26.81 -5.78
C LEU A 814 15.52 26.57 -4.26
N ASN A 815 14.66 25.65 -3.80
CA ASN A 815 14.53 25.35 -2.38
C ASN A 815 15.84 24.84 -1.80
N ARG A 816 16.53 23.92 -2.49
CA ARG A 816 17.86 23.45 -2.09
C ARG A 816 18.85 24.60 -1.92
N TRP A 817 18.92 25.51 -2.89
CA TRP A 817 19.84 26.64 -2.85
C TRP A 817 19.56 27.52 -1.62
N VAL A 818 18.28 27.84 -1.40
CA VAL A 818 17.83 28.63 -0.25
C VAL A 818 18.10 27.92 1.08
N ASP A 819 17.88 26.61 1.15
CA ASP A 819 18.11 25.82 2.37
C ASP A 819 19.59 25.77 2.77
N VAL A 820 20.49 25.65 1.78
CA VAL A 820 21.94 25.61 2.00
C VAL A 820 22.48 26.98 2.42
N TYR A 821 22.04 28.06 1.77
CA TYR A 821 22.52 29.42 2.05
C TYR A 821 21.56 30.24 2.93
N ARG A 822 20.65 29.58 3.65
CA ARG A 822 19.59 30.21 4.45
C ARG A 822 20.14 31.28 5.39
N ASP A 823 21.19 30.94 6.14
CA ASP A 823 21.74 31.80 7.18
C ASP A 823 22.32 33.10 6.57
N ASP A 824 23.04 32.99 5.44
CA ASP A 824 23.55 34.15 4.70
C ASP A 824 22.41 35.01 4.11
N LEU A 825 21.35 34.39 3.59
CA LEU A 825 20.18 35.10 3.04
C LEU A 825 19.41 35.88 4.11
N ILE A 826 19.29 35.31 5.32
CA ILE A 826 18.71 35.98 6.48
C ILE A 826 19.53 37.23 6.83
N ASP A 827 20.85 37.10 6.85
CA ASP A 827 21.77 38.23 7.08
C ASP A 827 21.68 39.29 5.96
N GLY A 828 21.33 38.88 4.74
CA GLY A 828 20.99 39.79 3.64
C GLY A 828 22.19 40.52 3.03
N GLY A 829 23.39 39.93 3.08
CA GLY A 829 24.60 40.52 2.51
C GLY A 829 24.50 40.75 0.99
N PRO A 830 25.10 41.82 0.44
CA PRO A 830 24.96 42.15 -1.00
C PRO A 830 25.48 41.04 -1.93
N GLU A 831 26.48 40.27 -1.48
CA GLU A 831 27.04 39.16 -2.27
C GLU A 831 26.09 37.98 -2.42
N VAL A 832 25.39 37.58 -1.35
CA VAL A 832 24.44 36.47 -1.40
C VAL A 832 23.15 36.89 -2.12
N ILE A 833 22.70 38.13 -1.97
CA ILE A 833 21.52 38.65 -2.69
C ILE A 833 21.80 38.72 -4.20
N THR A 834 22.97 39.22 -4.62
CA THR A 834 23.36 39.20 -6.04
C THR A 834 23.47 37.76 -6.57
N ALA A 835 24.03 36.83 -5.79
CA ALA A 835 24.10 35.42 -6.17
C ALA A 835 22.72 34.76 -6.27
N PHE A 836 21.81 35.06 -5.35
CA PHE A 836 20.43 34.59 -5.34
C PHE A 836 19.67 35.07 -6.58
N HIS A 837 19.72 36.37 -6.93
CA HIS A 837 19.10 36.87 -8.15
C HIS A 837 19.68 36.24 -9.41
N LYS A 838 21.01 36.04 -9.45
CA LYS A 838 21.64 35.31 -10.55
C LYS A 838 21.07 33.90 -10.68
N PHE A 839 20.93 33.18 -9.57
CA PHE A 839 20.38 31.82 -9.57
C PHE A 839 18.89 31.77 -9.95
N VAL A 840 18.08 32.71 -9.46
CA VAL A 840 16.67 32.88 -9.86
C VAL A 840 16.56 33.13 -11.37
N ASN A 841 17.45 33.94 -11.95
CA ASN A 841 17.51 34.15 -13.41
C ASN A 841 17.94 32.89 -14.16
N GLU A 842 18.91 32.12 -13.63
CA GLU A 842 19.34 30.83 -14.20
C GLU A 842 18.22 29.78 -14.18
N LEU A 843 17.24 29.92 -13.27
CA LEU A 843 16.03 29.10 -13.18
C LEU A 843 14.85 29.64 -14.00
N GLU A 844 15.04 30.77 -14.72
CA GLU A 844 14.00 31.46 -15.49
C GLU A 844 12.81 31.95 -14.63
N LEU A 845 13.08 32.30 -13.36
CA LEU A 845 12.08 32.76 -12.39
C LEU A 845 12.12 34.27 -12.11
N GLN A 846 12.90 35.05 -12.87
CA GLN A 846 13.10 36.49 -12.65
C GLN A 846 11.82 37.33 -12.78
N ASP A 847 10.89 36.87 -13.62
CA ASP A 847 9.62 37.53 -13.89
C ASP A 847 8.47 36.96 -13.02
N ASP A 848 8.76 35.97 -12.17
CA ASP A 848 7.78 35.41 -11.25
C ASP A 848 7.48 36.43 -10.13
N GLN A 849 6.19 36.78 -9.96
CA GLN A 849 5.75 37.81 -9.02
C GLN A 849 4.87 37.21 -7.92
N PRO A 850 5.45 36.62 -6.86
CA PRO A 850 4.71 35.93 -5.81
C PRO A 850 3.79 36.83 -4.99
N LEU A 851 3.96 38.16 -5.04
CA LEU A 851 3.11 39.13 -4.36
C LEU A 851 2.27 40.02 -5.32
N ALA A 852 2.22 39.69 -6.61
CA ALA A 852 1.27 40.35 -7.51
C ALA A 852 -0.18 40.02 -7.12
N ASN A 853 -1.13 40.90 -7.40
CA ASN A 853 -2.56 40.72 -7.10
C ASN A 853 -2.93 40.62 -5.60
N VAL A 854 -2.02 40.96 -4.67
CA VAL A 854 -2.39 41.12 -3.25
C VAL A 854 -3.49 42.17 -3.11
N SER A 855 -4.51 41.87 -2.29
CA SER A 855 -5.61 42.79 -2.04
C SER A 855 -6.27 42.54 -0.68
N PRO A 856 -6.97 43.53 -0.09
CA PRO A 856 -7.73 43.32 1.13
C PRO A 856 -8.88 42.33 0.94
N LEU A 857 -9.02 41.40 1.89
CA LEU A 857 -10.18 40.51 1.96
C LEU A 857 -11.22 41.11 2.91
N MET A 858 -12.32 41.64 2.34
CA MET A 858 -13.29 42.45 3.06
C MET A 858 -14.64 41.75 3.16
N ASN A 859 -15.26 41.76 4.35
CA ASN A 859 -16.68 41.47 4.53
C ASN A 859 -17.42 42.78 4.80
N GLY A 860 -18.06 43.35 3.77
CA GLY A 860 -18.58 44.72 3.82
C GLY A 860 -17.44 45.72 4.04
N ASN A 861 -17.49 46.43 5.18
CA ASN A 861 -16.42 47.37 5.58
C ASN A 861 -15.42 46.77 6.58
N ASN A 862 -15.59 45.50 6.96
CA ASN A 862 -14.68 44.79 7.87
C ASN A 862 -13.57 44.13 7.06
N CYS A 863 -12.34 44.07 7.57
CA CYS A 863 -11.18 43.46 6.92
C CYS A 863 -10.74 42.19 7.66
N LEU A 864 -10.32 41.16 6.93
CA LEU A 864 -9.63 40.02 7.51
C LEU A 864 -8.16 40.39 7.78
N LYS A 865 -7.69 40.18 9.01
CA LYS A 865 -6.34 40.51 9.49
C LYS A 865 -5.62 39.29 10.04
N VAL A 866 -4.29 39.39 10.09
CA VAL A 866 -3.42 38.46 10.82
C VAL A 866 -2.72 39.18 11.95
N GLU A 867 -2.58 38.51 13.09
CA GLU A 867 -1.74 38.96 14.20
C GLU A 867 -0.90 37.80 14.74
N THR A 868 0.15 38.13 15.49
CA THR A 868 0.90 37.18 16.31
C THR A 868 0.40 37.29 17.74
N LEU A 869 -0.07 36.17 18.30
CA LEU A 869 -0.50 36.07 19.69
C LEU A 869 0.69 36.03 20.66
N GLU A 870 0.42 36.16 21.96
CA GLU A 870 1.46 36.16 23.01
C GLU A 870 2.29 34.86 23.04
N ASP A 871 1.71 33.74 22.60
CA ASP A 871 2.40 32.45 22.48
C ASP A 871 3.20 32.29 21.18
N GLY A 872 3.25 33.35 20.35
CA GLY A 872 3.94 33.35 19.06
C GLY A 872 3.13 32.76 17.91
N LYS A 873 1.91 32.25 18.16
CA LYS A 873 1.07 31.68 17.10
C LYS A 873 0.42 32.78 16.26
N LEU A 874 0.27 32.50 14.97
CA LEU A 874 -0.46 33.37 14.07
C LEU A 874 -1.97 33.14 14.21
N ASN A 875 -2.73 34.23 14.14
CA ASN A 875 -4.18 34.18 14.24
C ASN A 875 -4.83 35.08 13.19
N ALA A 876 -5.71 34.49 12.37
CA ALA A 876 -6.58 35.20 11.45
C ALA A 876 -7.88 35.61 12.15
N PHE A 877 -8.27 36.88 12.01
CA PHE A 877 -9.51 37.40 12.59
C PHE A 877 -10.10 38.52 11.74
N ILE A 878 -11.41 38.74 11.89
CA ILE A 878 -12.11 39.82 11.20
C ILE A 878 -12.06 41.05 12.10
N SER A 879 -11.49 42.13 11.59
CA SER A 879 -11.38 43.44 12.25
C SER A 879 -12.45 44.38 11.71
N GLY A 880 -13.06 45.16 12.60
CA GLY A 880 -14.06 46.13 12.18
C GLY A 880 -13.43 47.38 11.55
N PRO A 881 -14.23 48.25 10.91
CA PRO A 881 -13.75 49.19 9.90
C PRO A 881 -12.73 50.22 10.42
N SER A 882 -12.79 50.55 11.72
CA SER A 882 -11.88 51.52 12.35
C SER A 882 -10.43 51.05 12.46
N ALA A 883 -10.18 49.75 12.28
CA ALA A 883 -8.86 49.13 12.39
C ALA A 883 -8.39 48.48 11.08
N CYS A 884 -9.05 48.83 9.96
CA CYS A 884 -8.62 48.48 8.61
C CYS A 884 -7.72 49.58 8.05
N THR A 885 -6.41 49.36 8.10
CA THR A 885 -5.34 50.31 7.77
C THR A 885 -4.74 50.07 6.39
N GLY A 886 -5.03 48.92 5.77
CA GLY A 886 -4.43 48.49 4.50
C GLY A 886 -2.98 48.01 4.60
N ASP A 887 -2.48 47.77 5.82
CA ASP A 887 -1.13 47.22 6.04
C ASP A 887 -1.00 45.75 5.56
N ASP A 888 0.21 45.20 5.61
CA ASP A 888 0.49 43.86 5.09
C ASP A 888 -0.29 42.74 5.81
N SER A 889 -0.76 42.96 7.04
CA SER A 889 -1.60 41.98 7.75
C SER A 889 -3.00 41.85 7.16
N GLU A 890 -3.44 42.84 6.38
CA GLU A 890 -4.74 42.88 5.70
C GLU A 890 -4.67 42.42 4.24
N GLN A 891 -3.47 42.23 3.69
CA GLN A 891 -3.29 41.89 2.28
C GLN A 891 -3.27 40.38 2.08
N TRP A 892 -4.17 39.89 1.24
CA TRP A 892 -4.34 38.47 0.95
C TRP A 892 -4.14 38.18 -0.54
N ILE A 893 -3.75 36.95 -0.83
CA ILE A 893 -3.49 36.49 -2.18
C ILE A 893 -3.91 35.03 -2.33
N GLN A 894 -4.50 34.69 -3.47
CA GLN A 894 -4.82 33.31 -3.81
C GLN A 894 -3.77 32.77 -4.79
N ASP A 895 -3.16 31.64 -4.48
CA ASP A 895 -2.19 30.99 -5.37
C ASP A 895 -2.87 30.19 -6.51
N SER A 896 -2.07 29.66 -7.42
CA SER A 896 -2.53 28.87 -8.56
C SER A 896 -3.19 27.53 -8.15
N LYS A 897 -2.99 27.07 -6.91
CA LYS A 897 -3.65 25.89 -6.31
C LYS A 897 -4.95 26.23 -5.57
N GLY A 898 -5.30 27.51 -5.47
CA GLY A 898 -6.51 27.99 -4.81
C GLY A 898 -6.35 28.20 -3.30
N ARG A 899 -5.13 28.10 -2.76
CA ARG A 899 -4.83 28.40 -1.35
C ARG A 899 -4.77 29.90 -1.14
N ILE A 900 -5.18 30.35 0.05
CA ILE A 900 -5.22 31.77 0.39
C ILE A 900 -4.14 32.07 1.43
N HIS A 901 -3.21 32.94 1.06
CA HIS A 901 -2.04 33.35 1.83
C HIS A 901 -2.19 34.79 2.32
N ASN A 902 -1.56 35.11 3.44
CA ASN A 902 -1.41 36.49 3.90
C ASN A 902 -0.05 37.04 3.50
N LYS A 903 0.03 38.32 3.11
CA LYS A 903 1.29 38.96 2.70
C LYS A 903 2.33 39.00 3.82
N MET A 904 1.91 39.16 5.08
CA MET A 904 2.81 39.18 6.25
C MET A 904 3.40 37.80 6.58
N ALA A 905 2.71 36.72 6.20
CA ALA A 905 3.11 35.33 6.46
C ALA A 905 2.79 34.45 5.24
N PRO A 906 3.55 34.60 4.13
CA PRO A 906 3.18 34.01 2.85
C PRO A 906 3.31 32.48 2.82
N ASP A 907 4.08 31.86 3.71
CA ASP A 907 4.15 30.40 3.92
C ASP A 907 2.94 29.82 4.67
N GLN A 908 1.99 30.66 5.09
CA GLN A 908 0.84 30.25 5.88
C GLN A 908 -0.45 30.39 5.06
N CYS A 909 -1.28 29.36 5.12
CA CYS A 909 -2.51 29.21 4.36
C CYS A 909 -3.73 29.13 5.27
N LEU A 910 -4.85 29.74 4.84
CA LEU A 910 -6.12 29.62 5.54
C LEU A 910 -6.68 28.19 5.45
N MET A 911 -7.03 27.60 6.59
CA MET A 911 -7.75 26.33 6.66
C MET A 911 -8.64 26.22 7.91
N PRO A 912 -9.63 25.33 7.91
CA PRO A 912 -10.38 24.99 9.11
C PRO A 912 -9.47 24.37 10.18
N GLN A 913 -9.53 24.89 11.41
CA GLN A 913 -8.84 24.33 12.59
C GLN A 913 -9.86 23.95 13.67
N GLY A 914 -9.92 22.65 14.00
CA GLY A 914 -10.67 22.15 15.16
C GLY A 914 -12.14 22.59 15.21
N GLY A 915 -12.95 22.17 14.23
CA GLY A 915 -14.36 22.54 14.10
C GLY A 915 -14.60 23.43 12.88
N ASN A 916 -15.37 24.52 13.07
CA ASN A 916 -15.72 25.44 12.00
C ASN A 916 -14.82 26.69 11.92
N VAL A 917 -13.90 26.92 12.86
CA VAL A 917 -13.04 28.11 12.83
C VAL A 917 -12.01 27.99 11.71
N ILE A 918 -11.80 29.05 10.95
CA ILE A 918 -10.77 29.13 9.91
C ILE A 918 -9.60 29.94 10.46
N ASN A 919 -8.40 29.39 10.37
CA ASN A 919 -7.17 30.04 10.82
C ASN A 919 -5.97 29.66 9.94
N LEU A 920 -4.78 30.16 10.28
CA LEU A 920 -3.54 29.93 9.55
C LEU A 920 -2.84 28.63 9.98
N ALA A 921 -2.33 27.90 9.01
CA ALA A 921 -1.39 26.79 9.19
C ALA A 921 -0.33 26.81 8.08
N PRO A 922 0.82 26.15 8.25
CA PRO A 922 1.79 26.01 7.18
C PRO A 922 1.12 25.49 5.90
N CYS A 923 1.40 26.13 4.77
CA CYS A 923 0.86 25.69 3.50
C CYS A 923 1.34 24.27 3.19
N ASP A 924 0.39 23.38 2.89
CA ASP A 924 0.62 21.98 2.60
C ASP A 924 0.05 21.69 1.21
N ASP A 925 0.89 21.16 0.33
CA ASP A 925 0.52 20.81 -1.04
C ASP A 925 -0.53 19.70 -1.10
N GLN A 926 -0.65 18.87 -0.06
CA GLN A 926 -1.60 17.76 0.00
C GLN A 926 -2.92 18.13 0.71
N ALA A 927 -2.99 19.30 1.35
CA ALA A 927 -4.13 19.67 2.20
C ALA A 927 -5.28 20.28 1.38
N SER A 928 -6.21 19.44 0.91
CA SER A 928 -7.45 19.92 0.25
C SER A 928 -8.26 20.91 1.10
N SER A 929 -8.13 20.86 2.43
CA SER A 929 -8.75 21.82 3.36
C SER A 929 -8.20 23.24 3.27
N GLN A 930 -7.06 23.45 2.59
CA GLN A 930 -6.49 24.78 2.31
C GLN A 930 -6.95 25.35 0.96
N VAL A 931 -7.62 24.57 0.12
CA VAL A 931 -8.06 25.01 -1.22
C VAL A 931 -9.44 25.65 -1.13
N TRP A 932 -9.59 26.87 -1.66
CA TRP A 932 -10.83 27.65 -1.60
C TRP A 932 -11.29 28.07 -2.99
N GLN A 933 -12.59 27.97 -3.25
CA GLN A 933 -13.19 28.43 -4.50
C GLN A 933 -13.72 29.87 -4.34
N MET A 934 -13.36 30.75 -5.27
CA MET A 934 -13.95 32.08 -5.43
C MET A 934 -15.25 31.97 -6.23
N ASP A 935 -16.41 32.10 -5.58
CA ASP A 935 -17.71 32.19 -6.23
C ASP A 935 -18.05 33.66 -6.50
N VAL A 936 -17.60 34.14 -7.67
CA VAL A 936 -17.79 35.52 -8.11
C VAL A 936 -19.27 35.89 -8.21
N SER A 937 -20.15 34.94 -8.54
CA SER A 937 -21.59 35.19 -8.71
C SER A 937 -22.29 35.46 -7.38
N ALA A 938 -21.84 34.80 -6.31
CA ALA A 938 -22.39 34.93 -4.96
C ALA A 938 -21.57 35.89 -4.07
N ASN A 939 -20.43 36.40 -4.55
CA ASN A 939 -19.41 37.05 -3.75
C ASN A 939 -19.00 36.18 -2.54
N ALA A 940 -18.88 34.87 -2.73
CA ALA A 940 -18.61 33.95 -1.63
C ALA A 940 -17.29 33.20 -1.83
N ILE A 941 -16.61 32.89 -0.73
CA ILE A 941 -15.41 32.03 -0.72
C ILE A 941 -15.82 30.72 -0.08
N LYS A 942 -15.66 29.59 -0.78
CA LYS A 942 -16.31 28.34 -0.38
C LYS A 942 -15.47 27.09 -0.59
N GLN A 943 -15.85 26.05 0.17
CA GLN A 943 -15.47 24.66 0.01
C GLN A 943 -16.75 23.83 -0.06
N GLY A 944 -17.10 23.38 -1.26
CA GLY A 944 -18.39 22.72 -1.50
C GLY A 944 -19.55 23.63 -1.12
N ASN A 945 -20.39 23.17 -0.18
CA ASN A 945 -21.56 23.93 0.31
C ASN A 945 -21.28 24.71 1.61
N GLN A 946 -20.00 24.89 1.97
CA GLN A 946 -19.62 25.69 3.13
C GLN A 946 -18.85 26.94 2.71
N CYS A 947 -19.24 28.09 3.23
CA CYS A 947 -18.74 29.40 2.89
C CYS A 947 -17.97 30.02 4.06
N PHE A 948 -17.02 30.91 3.75
CA PHE A 948 -16.48 31.87 4.72
C PHE A 948 -17.62 32.67 5.33
N ASP A 949 -17.65 32.75 6.65
CA ASP A 949 -18.72 33.36 7.41
C ASP A 949 -18.14 34.17 8.58
N LEU A 950 -18.61 35.40 8.72
CA LEU A 950 -18.38 36.21 9.89
C LEU A 950 -19.24 35.67 11.03
N GLU A 951 -18.59 35.07 12.04
CA GLU A 951 -19.26 34.36 13.11
C GLU A 951 -20.37 35.19 13.78
N ASN A 952 -21.56 34.58 13.91
CA ASN A 952 -22.80 35.18 14.42
C ASN A 952 -23.35 36.37 13.59
N GLY A 953 -22.69 36.79 12.52
CA GLY A 953 -23.12 37.87 11.65
C GLY A 953 -22.92 39.29 12.21
N TYR A 954 -22.23 39.45 13.34
CA TYR A 954 -21.93 40.75 13.95
C TYR A 954 -20.56 40.80 14.63
N MET A 955 -20.02 42.01 14.77
CA MET A 955 -18.74 42.26 15.45
C MET A 955 -18.94 42.42 16.95
N SER A 956 -18.01 41.90 17.75
CA SER A 956 -17.94 42.15 19.20
C SER A 956 -16.62 42.84 19.53
N ASN A 957 -16.66 44.03 20.15
CA ASN A 957 -15.46 44.84 20.42
C ASN A 957 -14.56 45.05 19.18
N ASN A 958 -15.18 45.37 18.03
CA ASN A 958 -14.51 45.55 16.74
C ASN A 958 -13.77 44.30 16.22
N ARG A 959 -14.18 43.10 16.67
CA ARG A 959 -13.52 41.84 16.38
C ARG A 959 -14.53 40.70 16.18
N ALA A 960 -14.25 39.78 15.26
CA ALA A 960 -14.99 38.54 15.07
C ALA A 960 -14.07 37.42 14.55
N ARG A 961 -14.50 36.16 14.73
CA ARG A 961 -13.80 35.01 14.15
C ARG A 961 -14.27 34.77 12.72
N LEU A 962 -13.35 34.32 11.89
CA LEU A 962 -13.69 33.72 10.60
C LEU A 962 -14.06 32.25 10.82
N ILE A 963 -15.24 31.86 10.36
CA ILE A 963 -15.70 30.47 10.43
C ILE A 963 -16.15 29.97 9.06
N ARG A 964 -16.31 28.65 8.96
CA ARG A 964 -16.89 27.93 7.85
C ARG A 964 -18.33 27.54 8.23
N TYR A 965 -19.31 28.01 7.45
CA TYR A 965 -20.72 27.73 7.71
C TYR A 965 -21.45 27.37 6.41
N SER A 966 -22.63 26.76 6.49
CA SER A 966 -23.42 26.46 5.29
C SER A 966 -23.68 27.73 4.48
N CYS A 967 -23.53 27.65 3.16
CA CYS A 967 -23.74 28.80 2.28
C CYS A 967 -25.22 29.24 2.30
N THR A 968 -25.48 30.44 2.82
CA THR A 968 -26.81 31.07 2.91
C THR A 968 -26.96 32.28 1.97
N GLY A 969 -25.84 32.85 1.50
CA GLY A 969 -25.83 34.07 0.69
C GLY A 969 -26.09 35.36 1.47
N GLY A 970 -26.11 35.27 2.81
CA GLY A 970 -26.23 36.39 3.74
C GLY A 970 -25.05 37.36 3.65
N GLY A 971 -25.23 38.60 4.12
CA GLY A 971 -24.20 39.64 4.07
C GLY A 971 -22.91 39.27 4.82
N ASN A 972 -23.02 38.48 5.88
CA ASN A 972 -21.90 37.92 6.65
C ASN A 972 -21.08 36.87 5.87
N GLN A 973 -21.52 36.47 4.68
CA GLN A 973 -20.83 35.53 3.78
C GLN A 973 -20.41 36.17 2.45
N ARG A 974 -20.56 37.50 2.32
CA ARG A 974 -20.16 38.24 1.12
C ARG A 974 -18.77 38.84 1.30
N TRP A 975 -17.85 38.46 0.44
CA TRP A 975 -16.44 38.81 0.50
C TRP A 975 -15.99 39.49 -0.78
N THR A 976 -14.94 40.31 -0.69
CA THR A 976 -14.17 40.70 -1.88
C THR A 976 -13.52 39.46 -2.49
N MET A 977 -13.46 39.42 -3.82
CA MET A 977 -12.87 38.30 -4.55
C MET A 977 -11.39 38.58 -4.78
N LEU A 978 -10.55 37.58 -4.50
CA LEU A 978 -9.14 37.64 -4.85
C LEU A 978 -8.96 37.26 -6.32
N THR A 979 -8.00 37.89 -6.98
CA THR A 979 -7.52 37.45 -8.29
C THR A 979 -6.45 36.40 -8.07
N GLN A 980 -6.59 35.25 -8.73
CA GLN A 980 -5.61 34.18 -8.65
C GLN A 980 -4.23 34.63 -9.18
N ASN A 981 -3.17 34.29 -8.46
CA ASN A 981 -1.78 34.53 -8.86
C ASN A 981 -1.18 33.26 -9.46
N SER A 982 -0.59 33.38 -10.65
CA SER A 982 0.00 32.27 -11.40
C SER A 982 1.46 31.95 -11.03
N SER A 983 2.04 32.64 -10.04
CA SER A 983 3.40 32.45 -9.54
C SER A 983 3.67 30.99 -9.15
N LEU A 984 4.73 30.43 -9.74
CA LEU A 984 5.24 29.12 -9.38
C LEU A 984 5.89 29.17 -7.99
N ILE A 985 6.60 30.26 -7.67
CA ILE A 985 7.23 30.46 -6.36
C ILE A 985 6.19 30.45 -5.25
N LEU A 986 5.11 31.25 -5.38
CA LEU A 986 4.04 31.32 -4.39
C LEU A 986 3.38 29.96 -4.14
N SER A 987 3.16 29.19 -5.21
CA SER A 987 2.46 27.92 -5.14
C SER A 987 3.34 26.72 -4.72
N SER A 988 4.67 26.86 -4.71
CA SER A 988 5.56 25.69 -4.58
C SER A 988 6.78 25.88 -3.67
N ALA A 989 7.08 27.10 -3.20
CA ALA A 989 8.26 27.35 -2.36
C ALA A 989 8.10 26.86 -0.91
N GLY A 990 6.87 26.58 -0.46
CA GLY A 990 6.58 26.09 0.89
C GLY A 990 7.20 26.97 1.98
N LYS A 991 7.90 26.36 2.94
CA LYS A 991 8.54 27.06 4.08
C LYS A 991 9.61 28.09 3.68
N ASN A 992 10.18 27.99 2.48
CA ASN A 992 11.20 28.94 2.02
C ASN A 992 10.60 30.21 1.42
N LEU A 993 9.29 30.23 1.20
CA LEU A 993 8.59 31.33 0.53
C LEU A 993 8.86 32.71 1.16
N PRO A 994 8.82 32.92 2.50
CA PRO A 994 9.08 34.23 3.09
C PRO A 994 10.50 34.73 2.78
N LEU A 995 11.49 33.84 2.89
CA LEU A 995 12.89 34.18 2.63
C LEU A 995 13.17 34.44 1.16
N ILE A 996 12.53 33.67 0.26
CA ILE A 996 12.60 33.89 -1.19
C ILE A 996 12.01 35.25 -1.54
N VAL A 997 10.79 35.55 -1.06
CA VAL A 997 10.11 36.82 -1.32
C VAL A 997 10.91 38.01 -0.81
N ASP A 998 11.42 37.94 0.43
CA ASP A 998 12.28 38.98 1.01
C ASP A 998 13.56 39.17 0.18
N SER A 999 14.21 38.08 -0.22
CA SER A 999 15.44 38.13 -1.04
C SER A 999 15.21 38.67 -2.44
N MET A 1000 14.04 38.40 -3.06
CA MET A 1000 13.67 38.97 -4.35
C MET A 1000 13.44 40.49 -4.29
N GLN A 1001 12.99 41.01 -3.14
CA GLN A 1001 12.74 42.45 -2.95
C GLN A 1001 13.98 43.26 -2.60
N LYS A 1002 15.03 42.63 -2.05
CA LYS A 1002 16.33 43.27 -1.77
C LYS A 1002 17.06 43.60 -3.07
N GLN A 1003 17.74 44.76 -3.14
CA GLN A 1003 18.44 45.18 -4.37
C GLN A 1003 19.72 44.37 -4.60
N ALA A 1004 19.88 43.79 -5.79
CA ALA A 1004 21.18 43.30 -6.25
C ALA A 1004 22.14 44.46 -6.53
N VAL A 1005 23.37 44.31 -6.09
CA VAL A 1005 24.44 45.29 -6.34
C VAL A 1005 25.12 44.92 -7.66
N THR A 1006 25.25 45.88 -8.58
CA THR A 1006 25.93 45.67 -9.87
C THR A 1006 27.43 45.43 -9.67
N THR A 1007 28.03 44.65 -10.58
CA THR A 1007 29.44 44.22 -10.54
C THR A 1007 30.44 45.38 -10.40
N ASP A 1008 30.13 46.56 -10.94
CA ASP A 1008 30.94 47.78 -10.80
C ASP A 1008 31.02 48.30 -9.35
N THR A 1009 29.93 48.17 -8.60
CA THR A 1009 29.88 48.63 -7.20
C THR A 1009 30.57 47.66 -6.24
N MET A 1010 30.56 46.36 -6.56
CA MET A 1010 31.32 45.33 -5.83
C MET A 1010 32.83 45.52 -5.99
N GLN A 1011 33.31 45.82 -7.19
CA GLN A 1011 34.73 46.15 -7.40
C GLN A 1011 35.14 47.42 -6.66
N MET A 1012 34.27 48.44 -6.58
CA MET A 1012 34.52 49.64 -5.77
C MET A 1012 34.51 49.36 -4.25
N GLN A 1013 33.65 48.47 -3.75
CA GLN A 1013 33.61 48.10 -2.32
C GLN A 1013 34.76 47.17 -1.91
N LEU A 1014 35.19 46.26 -2.78
CA LEU A 1014 36.42 45.46 -2.58
C LEU A 1014 37.68 46.34 -2.65
N ALA A 1015 37.69 47.36 -3.51
CA ALA A 1015 38.76 48.36 -3.56
C ALA A 1015 38.78 49.27 -2.31
N SER A 1016 37.63 49.57 -1.71
CA SER A 1016 37.56 50.38 -0.48
C SER A 1016 37.90 49.57 0.78
N ALA A 1017 37.57 48.27 0.85
CA ALA A 1017 37.95 47.38 1.94
C ALA A 1017 39.46 47.08 1.97
N ASN A 1018 40.12 47.00 0.80
CA ASN A 1018 41.58 46.83 0.70
C ASN A 1018 42.39 48.10 1.03
N SER A 1019 41.74 49.24 1.30
CA SER A 1019 42.45 50.48 1.68
C SER A 1019 42.85 50.54 3.16
N ASN A 1020 42.41 49.60 4.01
CA ASN A 1020 42.66 49.62 5.46
C ASN A 1020 43.67 48.59 5.99
N HIS A 1021 44.35 47.82 5.15
CA HIS A 1021 45.50 46.99 5.56
C HIS A 1021 46.68 47.12 4.59
N GLN A 1022 47.46 48.19 4.76
CA GLN A 1022 48.83 48.22 4.27
C GLN A 1022 49.72 47.31 5.12
N GLN A 1023 49.74 46.02 4.79
CA GLN A 1023 50.98 45.25 4.86
C GLN A 1023 51.13 44.41 3.58
N PRO A 1024 52.26 44.53 2.87
CA PRO A 1024 52.48 43.78 1.64
C PRO A 1024 52.66 42.28 1.94
N SER A 1025 51.96 41.45 1.17
CA SER A 1025 52.07 40.00 1.21
C SER A 1025 53.50 39.52 0.95
N THR A 1026 53.84 38.38 1.51
CA THR A 1026 55.18 37.74 1.38
C THR A 1026 55.55 37.49 -0.08
N LEU A 1027 54.57 37.29 -0.98
CA LEU A 1027 54.79 37.18 -2.43
C LEU A 1027 55.17 38.51 -3.10
N ALA A 1028 54.63 39.64 -2.65
CA ALA A 1028 55.01 40.96 -3.17
C ALA A 1028 56.46 41.32 -2.80
N LYS A 1029 56.94 40.86 -1.64
CA LYS A 1029 58.35 41.02 -1.23
C LYS A 1029 59.31 40.14 -2.05
N VAL A 1030 58.89 38.95 -2.46
CA VAL A 1030 59.69 38.05 -3.31
C VAL A 1030 59.72 38.54 -4.76
N SER A 1031 58.60 39.03 -5.30
CA SER A 1031 58.54 39.61 -6.65
C SER A 1031 59.43 40.85 -6.78
N ASN A 1032 59.39 41.78 -5.81
CA ASN A 1032 60.25 42.96 -5.82
C ASN A 1032 61.75 42.63 -5.65
N ALA A 1033 62.09 41.57 -4.90
CA ALA A 1033 63.47 41.09 -4.75
C ALA A 1033 64.01 40.45 -6.04
N ILE A 1034 63.17 39.75 -6.81
CA ILE A 1034 63.55 39.15 -8.10
C ILE A 1034 63.70 40.24 -9.17
N SER A 1035 62.82 41.25 -9.19
CA SER A 1035 62.92 42.38 -10.12
C SER A 1035 64.14 43.27 -9.85
N THR A 1036 64.51 43.53 -8.58
CA THR A 1036 65.75 44.27 -8.27
C THR A 1036 67.02 43.48 -8.58
N TRP A 1037 66.97 42.15 -8.50
CA TRP A 1037 68.10 41.29 -8.84
C TRP A 1037 68.38 41.25 -10.35
N PHE A 1038 67.35 41.24 -11.20
CA PHE A 1038 67.50 41.22 -12.65
C PHE A 1038 68.08 42.53 -13.24
N TYR A 1039 67.76 43.69 -12.64
CA TYR A 1039 68.28 44.98 -13.10
C TYR A 1039 69.75 45.23 -12.72
N SER A 1040 70.31 44.50 -11.73
CA SER A 1040 71.74 44.60 -11.36
C SER A 1040 72.67 43.74 -12.23
N LEU A 1041 72.12 42.87 -13.10
CA LEU A 1041 72.89 41.95 -13.96
C LEU A 1041 73.01 42.44 -15.42
N ILE A 1042 72.38 43.56 -15.76
CA ILE A 1042 72.34 44.14 -17.13
C ILE A 1042 72.78 45.62 -17.13
N SER A 1043 73.52 46.08 -16.12
CA SER A 1043 74.16 47.41 -16.06
C SER A 1043 75.65 47.31 -15.78
#